data_AF-A0A414YZ71-F1
#
_entry.id   AF-A0A414YZ71-F1
#
_cell.length_a   1.000
_cell.length_b   1.000
_cell.length_c   1.000
_cell.angle_alpha   90.00
_cell.angle_beta   90.00
_cell.angle_gamma   90.00
#
_symmetry.space_group_name_H-M   'P 1'
#
loop_
_entity.id
_entity.type
_entity.pdbx_description
1 polymer ?
#
loop_
_entity_poly.entity_id
_entity_poly.type
_entity_poly.pdbx_seq_one_letter_code
_entity_poly.pdbx_strand_id
1 'polypeptide(L)'
;MESTKKRMPNAVWCLLLFFLCLFLNVGCSDDSTTSEIPSDWISDLPSTIEFNVTGGSKEIPLTWSEGVNAAHVACILSEENRQWCDAKLENNTLVVSVSPSAFTRSAAITLVYDKEHKSVVYVNQKSDFSAYFADESCSELRQGITDAEIEKIPHETMRELARELKAGRYDTEFRVADYRPYQHPSVMAVTNKTAKYSLRDNPTGIYAKKGDEMYIYLSNIYEGAQISIIIQDLNGGYNNFQTIALKEGLNRVIAPVGGLIYLLNHVEEDIPLLPETEEEKKVIAAKTVSVHFVFGKVNGYFDIRKHKTQEKWEEILSKASYQDIDVLGDYSHITWNVDQFKGKNVSSNQGVVTDIVKSLENCDRLVYLEEEFLGLIKYNKMFNNRMHFCLDYTAKSPNATDYRTVYSAGTSYAEIFCNPDAFPARLWGPAHEVGHVNQTRPGLKWAGMTEVTNNLTVLYVQEKFGELSKLQEVGNASVGNPNIEGGGKLYVESEFDKNKLNLYDVSRKYIIEGQRAHSLPNIDINIRETQLVPFWQLKLFFVDALGQKDFYHDLYEYFRTHPSPSDEGKNAGLDQLDFVRQVCRISGYNMLDFFEKWGFLRSVNAQLNDYGNKIFIVTENQANALREEINMAGYKEPGVDVTTITDETWENFKK
;
A
#
# COMPACT_ATOMS: atom_id res chain seq x y z
N MET A 1 -10.80 -30.07 -31.84
CA MET A 1 -10.75 -28.78 -32.55
C MET A 1 -9.41 -28.14 -32.25
N GLU A 2 -8.56 -28.15 -33.25
CA GLU A 2 -7.20 -27.61 -33.20
C GLU A 2 -7.22 -26.10 -32.90
N SER A 3 -6.39 -25.68 -31.95
CA SER A 3 -6.08 -24.27 -31.70
C SER A 3 -4.58 -24.15 -31.55
N THR A 4 -3.98 -23.52 -32.54
CA THR A 4 -2.55 -23.36 -32.78
C THR A 4 -1.93 -22.36 -31.81
N LYS A 5 -1.05 -22.85 -30.94
CA LYS A 5 -0.11 -22.03 -30.16
C LYS A 5 0.96 -21.46 -31.10
N LYS A 6 0.99 -20.13 -31.30
CA LYS A 6 2.17 -19.44 -31.83
C LYS A 6 2.98 -18.83 -30.67
N ARG A 7 4.20 -19.36 -30.51
CA ARG A 7 5.29 -18.78 -29.71
C ARG A 7 5.85 -17.56 -30.44
N MET A 8 6.04 -16.44 -29.74
CA MET A 8 6.93 -15.34 -30.16
C MET A 8 8.39 -15.71 -29.82
N PRO A 9 9.35 -15.49 -30.73
CA PRO A 9 10.77 -15.47 -30.39
C PRO A 9 11.35 -14.05 -30.39
N ASN A 10 12.23 -13.82 -29.40
CA ASN A 10 13.18 -12.72 -29.30
C ASN A 10 14.04 -12.60 -30.58
N ALA A 11 14.15 -11.39 -31.14
CA ALA A 11 15.28 -10.97 -31.98
C ALA A 11 15.22 -9.45 -32.20
N VAL A 12 15.85 -8.68 -31.31
CA VAL A 12 16.35 -7.34 -31.63
C VAL A 12 17.85 -7.50 -31.71
N TRP A 13 18.43 -7.32 -32.89
CA TRP A 13 19.82 -6.95 -33.20
C TRP A 13 19.93 -6.94 -34.73
N CYS A 14 20.75 -6.02 -35.26
CA CYS A 14 21.06 -5.78 -36.69
C CYS A 14 20.10 -4.85 -37.45
N LEU A 15 20.30 -3.54 -37.29
CA LEU A 15 19.97 -2.54 -38.31
C LEU A 15 20.93 -1.35 -38.16
N LEU A 16 22.18 -1.53 -38.57
CA LEU A 16 23.17 -0.46 -38.77
C LEU A 16 24.30 -1.03 -39.63
N LEU A 17 24.10 -1.11 -40.93
CA LEU A 17 25.16 -1.38 -41.92
C LEU A 17 24.60 -1.17 -43.34
N PHE A 18 24.25 0.07 -43.67
CA PHE A 18 24.06 0.48 -45.06
C PHE A 18 24.38 1.96 -45.17
N PHE A 19 25.65 2.28 -45.39
CA PHE A 19 26.18 3.42 -46.15
C PHE A 19 27.66 3.57 -45.79
N LEU A 20 28.53 2.83 -46.47
CA LEU A 20 29.88 3.25 -46.88
C LEU A 20 30.55 2.06 -47.60
N CYS A 21 30.15 1.82 -48.84
CA CYS A 21 30.95 1.05 -49.78
C CYS A 21 31.22 1.97 -50.96
N LEU A 22 32.41 2.55 -51.01
CA LEU A 22 33.12 2.92 -52.25
C LEU A 22 34.49 3.48 -51.84
N PHE A 23 35.52 2.70 -52.20
CA PHE A 23 36.94 2.99 -52.44
C PHE A 23 37.85 1.96 -51.77
N LEU A 24 38.01 0.83 -52.46
CA LEU A 24 39.16 -0.06 -52.31
C LEU A 24 39.83 -0.14 -53.67
N ASN A 25 41.10 0.31 -53.74
CA ASN A 25 42.17 -0.43 -54.41
C ASN A 25 43.52 0.29 -54.22
N VAL A 26 44.44 -0.40 -53.56
CA VAL A 26 45.77 -0.84 -54.03
C VAL A 26 46.82 -0.72 -52.91
N GLY A 27 47.46 -1.85 -52.63
CA GLY A 27 48.91 -1.90 -52.38
C GLY A 27 49.35 -2.09 -50.93
N CYS A 28 49.68 -3.33 -50.56
CA CYS A 28 50.66 -3.57 -49.52
C CYS A 28 52.04 -3.10 -50.01
N SER A 29 52.66 -2.20 -49.27
CA SER A 29 54.10 -2.17 -49.07
C SER A 29 54.36 -1.95 -47.59
N ASP A 30 54.95 -2.96 -46.95
CA ASP A 30 55.57 -2.85 -45.63
C ASP A 30 56.73 -1.86 -45.72
N ASP A 31 56.56 -0.71 -45.06
CA ASP A 31 57.62 0.07 -44.42
C ASP A 31 56.98 1.32 -43.79
N SER A 32 56.62 1.22 -42.50
CA SER A 32 56.69 2.35 -41.58
C SER A 32 56.57 1.81 -40.16
N THR A 33 57.38 2.35 -39.25
CA THR A 33 57.12 2.30 -37.82
C THR A 33 55.70 2.78 -37.56
N THR A 34 54.73 1.88 -37.46
CA THR A 34 53.38 2.22 -36.99
C THR A 34 53.55 2.58 -35.53
N SER A 35 53.51 3.88 -35.22
CA SER A 35 53.26 4.32 -33.86
C SER A 35 51.92 3.72 -33.45
N GLU A 36 51.95 2.63 -32.68
CA GLU A 36 50.73 2.07 -32.11
C GLU A 36 50.10 3.17 -31.26
N ILE A 37 48.93 3.65 -31.69
CA ILE A 37 48.16 4.62 -30.92
C ILE A 37 47.78 3.93 -29.61
N PRO A 38 48.05 4.54 -28.46
CA PRO A 38 47.78 3.91 -27.18
C PRO A 38 46.28 3.94 -26.88
N SER A 39 45.80 3.03 -26.02
CA SER A 39 44.37 2.97 -25.67
C SER A 39 43.84 4.24 -25.01
N ASP A 40 44.71 5.00 -24.33
CA ASP A 40 44.51 6.33 -23.76
C ASP A 40 44.97 7.44 -24.73
N TRP A 41 44.53 7.35 -25.98
CA TRP A 41 44.89 8.26 -27.07
C TRP A 41 44.45 9.73 -26.88
N ILE A 42 43.56 10.00 -25.92
CA ILE A 42 43.14 11.34 -25.49
C ILE A 42 43.39 11.48 -23.99
N SER A 43 44.12 12.50 -23.59
CA SER A 43 44.23 12.96 -22.21
C SER A 43 43.29 14.14 -21.95
N ASP A 44 42.88 14.31 -20.68
CA ASP A 44 42.03 15.40 -20.20
C ASP A 44 40.59 15.43 -20.75
N LEU A 45 40.14 14.36 -21.43
CA LEU A 45 38.73 14.22 -21.79
C LEU A 45 37.90 13.95 -20.52
N PRO A 46 37.00 14.85 -20.09
CA PRO A 46 36.13 14.57 -18.95
C PRO A 46 35.15 13.44 -19.28
N SER A 47 34.76 12.68 -18.28
CA SER A 47 33.66 11.71 -18.41
C SER A 47 32.32 12.40 -18.69
N THR A 48 32.12 13.60 -18.13
CA THR A 48 30.86 14.34 -18.16
C THR A 48 31.06 15.84 -18.34
N ILE A 49 30.19 16.48 -19.13
CA ILE A 49 30.10 17.93 -19.30
C ILE A 49 28.69 18.38 -18.90
N GLU A 50 28.60 19.15 -17.82
CA GLU A 50 27.33 19.56 -17.21
C GLU A 50 26.88 20.96 -17.68
N PHE A 51 25.60 21.14 -17.99
CA PHE A 51 24.96 22.42 -18.28
C PHE A 51 23.74 22.62 -17.38
N ASN A 52 23.43 23.87 -17.02
CA ASN A 52 22.17 24.20 -16.35
C ASN A 52 21.07 24.50 -17.38
N VAL A 53 19.92 25.01 -16.91
CA VAL A 53 18.76 25.28 -17.77
C VAL A 53 19.02 26.26 -18.90
N THR A 54 19.99 27.19 -18.75
CA THR A 54 20.31 28.17 -19.79
C THR A 54 21.11 27.59 -20.96
N GLY A 55 21.71 26.41 -20.80
CA GLY A 55 22.60 25.83 -21.80
C GLY A 55 23.85 26.68 -22.02
N GLY A 56 24.23 26.90 -23.28
CA GLY A 56 25.39 27.69 -23.67
C GLY A 56 26.48 26.84 -24.30
N SER A 57 27.70 27.38 -24.37
CA SER A 57 28.86 26.70 -24.98
C SER A 57 29.99 26.53 -23.96
N LYS A 58 30.65 25.38 -24.00
CA LYS A 58 31.84 25.05 -23.22
C LYS A 58 32.95 24.59 -24.14
N GLU A 59 34.15 25.05 -23.86
CA GLU A 59 35.38 24.68 -24.57
C GLU A 59 36.18 23.73 -23.69
N ILE A 60 36.49 22.55 -24.21
CA ILE A 60 37.29 21.52 -23.53
C ILE A 60 38.58 21.33 -24.34
N PRO A 61 39.70 21.93 -23.90
CA PRO A 61 41.00 21.64 -24.49
C PRO A 61 41.34 20.16 -24.30
N LEU A 62 41.78 19.51 -25.38
CA LEU A 62 42.17 18.11 -25.39
C LEU A 62 43.66 17.98 -25.69
N THR A 63 44.28 17.00 -25.04
CA THR A 63 45.67 16.64 -25.27
C THR A 63 45.72 15.28 -25.95
N TRP A 64 46.53 15.13 -26.98
CA TRP A 64 46.62 13.92 -27.78
C TRP A 64 47.91 13.17 -27.52
N SER A 65 47.83 11.85 -27.48
CA SER A 65 49.02 10.99 -27.39
C SER A 65 49.83 11.05 -28.68
N GLU A 66 51.12 10.72 -28.59
CA GLU A 66 52.05 10.75 -29.72
C GLU A 66 51.52 9.89 -30.89
N GLY A 67 51.51 10.44 -32.10
CA GLY A 67 50.99 9.77 -33.31
C GLY A 67 49.51 10.02 -33.64
N VAL A 68 48.75 10.65 -32.74
CA VAL A 68 47.34 11.00 -33.00
C VAL A 68 47.25 12.32 -33.79
N ASN A 69 46.63 12.29 -34.96
CA ASN A 69 46.27 13.49 -35.72
C ASN A 69 44.82 13.91 -35.43
N ALA A 70 44.64 15.02 -34.72
CA ALA A 70 43.33 15.56 -34.35
C ALA A 70 42.39 15.79 -35.56
N ALA A 71 42.93 16.07 -36.76
CA ALA A 71 42.12 16.29 -37.96
C ALA A 71 41.40 15.01 -38.45
N HIS A 72 41.82 13.83 -37.98
CA HIS A 72 41.19 12.55 -38.31
C HIS A 72 40.15 12.12 -37.26
N VAL A 73 40.02 12.86 -36.16
CA VAL A 73 39.07 12.54 -35.10
C VAL A 73 37.68 13.02 -35.47
N ALA A 74 36.74 12.09 -35.59
CA ALA A 74 35.34 12.40 -35.80
C ALA A 74 34.58 12.52 -34.48
N CYS A 75 33.76 13.56 -34.35
CA CYS A 75 32.77 13.68 -33.27
C CYS A 75 31.43 13.10 -33.74
N ILE A 76 31.01 12.00 -33.14
CA ILE A 76 29.76 11.33 -33.47
C ILE A 76 28.72 11.61 -32.38
N LEU A 77 27.56 12.10 -32.81
CA LEU A 77 26.38 12.37 -32.00
C LEU A 77 25.14 11.85 -32.75
N SER A 78 24.20 11.23 -32.03
CA SER A 78 22.94 10.75 -32.61
C SER A 78 22.10 11.91 -33.19
N GLU A 79 21.27 11.60 -34.19
CA GLU A 79 20.43 12.62 -34.84
C GLU A 79 19.46 13.30 -33.87
N GLU A 80 18.90 12.57 -32.92
CA GLU A 80 18.04 13.12 -31.86
C GLU A 80 18.79 14.14 -30.99
N ASN A 81 20.03 13.82 -30.60
CA ASN A 81 20.82 14.71 -29.76
C ASN A 81 21.31 15.96 -30.51
N ARG A 82 21.51 15.87 -31.83
CA ARG A 82 21.86 17.03 -32.68
C ARG A 82 20.78 18.11 -32.71
N GLN A 83 19.55 17.81 -32.28
CA GLN A 83 18.49 18.81 -32.19
C GLN A 83 18.73 19.83 -31.07
N TRP A 84 19.60 19.51 -30.10
CA TRP A 84 19.81 20.35 -28.93
C TRP A 84 21.26 20.44 -28.43
N CYS A 85 22.12 19.52 -28.84
CA CYS A 85 23.55 19.50 -28.54
C CYS A 85 24.34 19.53 -29.85
N ASP A 86 25.33 20.41 -29.94
CA ASP A 86 26.31 20.46 -31.02
C ASP A 86 27.70 20.21 -30.43
N ALA A 87 28.54 19.48 -31.17
CA ALA A 87 29.88 19.13 -30.74
C ALA A 87 30.84 19.24 -31.93
N LYS A 88 31.86 20.08 -31.78
CA LYS A 88 32.88 20.32 -32.82
C LYS A 88 34.26 20.23 -32.22
N LEU A 89 35.18 19.66 -33.00
CA LEU A 89 36.59 19.64 -32.64
C LEU A 89 37.34 20.65 -33.50
N GLU A 90 37.83 21.71 -32.88
CA GLU A 90 38.56 22.79 -33.55
C GLU A 90 39.85 23.09 -32.78
N ASN A 91 41.01 23.05 -33.45
CA ASN A 91 42.32 23.36 -32.84
C ASN A 91 42.56 22.62 -31.50
N ASN A 92 42.38 21.30 -31.48
CA ASN A 92 42.49 20.45 -30.29
C ASN A 92 41.52 20.80 -29.16
N THR A 93 40.48 21.59 -29.43
CA THR A 93 39.46 21.96 -28.44
C THR A 93 38.13 21.37 -28.86
N LEU A 94 37.53 20.56 -27.99
CA LEU A 94 36.17 20.10 -28.15
C LEU A 94 35.23 21.21 -27.66
N VAL A 95 34.50 21.82 -28.59
CA VAL A 95 33.48 22.83 -28.29
C VAL A 95 32.13 22.13 -28.26
N VAL A 96 31.48 22.14 -27.09
CA VAL A 96 30.14 21.59 -26.90
C VAL A 96 29.16 22.72 -26.66
N SER A 97 28.11 22.80 -27.46
CA SER A 97 27.05 23.80 -27.34
C SER A 97 25.69 23.14 -27.10
N VAL A 98 24.95 23.63 -26.11
CA VAL A 98 23.69 23.06 -25.66
C VAL A 98 22.61 24.14 -25.67
N SER A 99 21.45 23.86 -26.27
CA SER A 99 20.31 24.80 -26.26
C SER A 99 19.67 24.90 -24.87
N PRO A 100 18.98 26.01 -24.54
CA PRO A 100 18.26 26.11 -23.27
C PRO A 100 17.16 25.05 -23.15
N SER A 101 16.95 24.53 -21.93
CA SER A 101 15.89 23.58 -21.61
C SER A 101 15.63 23.59 -20.11
N ALA A 102 14.36 23.54 -19.71
CA ALA A 102 13.99 23.30 -18.32
C ALA A 102 14.08 21.83 -17.89
N PHE A 103 14.17 20.89 -18.84
CA PHE A 103 14.14 19.46 -18.54
C PHE A 103 15.54 18.86 -18.55
N THR A 104 15.74 17.88 -17.66
CA THR A 104 16.95 17.07 -17.64
C THR A 104 17.06 16.24 -18.91
N ARG A 105 18.22 16.28 -19.58
CA ARG A 105 18.51 15.50 -20.78
C ARG A 105 20.00 15.21 -20.92
N SER A 106 20.33 14.11 -21.58
CA SER A 106 21.71 13.64 -21.71
C SER A 106 22.00 13.19 -23.13
N ALA A 107 23.23 13.40 -23.58
CA ALA A 107 23.75 12.94 -24.85
C ALA A 107 25.12 12.30 -24.67
N ALA A 108 25.48 11.37 -25.55
CA ALA A 108 26.82 10.81 -25.63
C ALA A 108 27.50 11.31 -26.91
N ILE A 109 28.63 11.99 -26.76
CA ILE A 109 29.52 12.32 -27.87
C ILE A 109 30.59 11.24 -27.91
N THR A 110 30.72 10.55 -29.05
CA THR A 110 31.79 9.58 -29.28
C THR A 110 32.86 10.21 -30.15
N LEU A 111 34.05 10.38 -29.62
CA LEU A 111 35.26 10.72 -30.36
C LEU A 111 35.81 9.44 -30.97
N VAL A 112 35.97 9.40 -32.29
CA VAL A 112 36.43 8.22 -33.02
C VAL A 112 37.65 8.61 -33.85
N TYR A 113 38.78 7.97 -33.58
CA TYR A 113 39.96 8.07 -34.44
C TYR A 113 39.98 6.95 -35.48
N ASP A 114 39.75 5.71 -35.05
CA ASP A 114 39.63 4.54 -35.92
C ASP A 114 38.66 3.49 -35.33
N LYS A 115 38.74 2.24 -35.80
CA LYS A 115 37.84 1.16 -35.36
C LYS A 115 38.07 0.74 -33.90
N GLU A 116 39.31 0.80 -33.43
CA GLU A 116 39.76 0.33 -32.12
C GLU A 116 39.84 1.50 -31.10
N HIS A 117 40.00 2.74 -31.56
CA HIS A 117 40.16 3.93 -30.72
C HIS A 117 38.90 4.79 -30.68
N LYS A 118 38.12 4.60 -29.61
CA LYS A 118 36.87 5.34 -29.33
C LYS A 118 36.83 5.81 -27.89
N SER A 119 36.47 7.06 -27.68
CA SER A 119 36.30 7.66 -26.35
C SER A 119 34.93 8.33 -26.28
N VAL A 120 34.23 8.16 -25.16
CA VAL A 120 32.87 8.70 -24.96
C VAL A 120 32.92 9.77 -23.88
N VAL A 121 32.29 10.92 -24.15
CA VAL A 121 31.97 11.94 -23.16
C VAL A 121 30.46 12.14 -23.11
N TYR A 122 29.91 12.20 -21.90
CA TYR A 122 28.49 12.45 -21.69
C TYR A 122 28.23 13.94 -21.48
N VAL A 123 27.29 14.50 -22.24
CA VAL A 123 26.80 15.86 -22.04
C VAL A 123 25.49 15.77 -21.30
N ASN A 124 25.41 16.40 -20.14
CA ASN A 124 24.21 16.42 -19.31
C ASN A 124 23.73 17.86 -19.17
N GLN A 125 22.47 18.10 -19.47
CA GLN A 125 21.80 19.33 -19.10
C GLN A 125 20.88 19.03 -17.94
N LYS A 126 21.15 19.62 -16.78
CA LYS A 126 20.34 19.48 -15.57
C LYS A 126 19.20 20.49 -15.57
N SER A 127 18.09 20.12 -14.93
CA SER A 127 16.98 21.02 -14.61
C SER A 127 17.33 22.00 -13.47
N ASP A 128 18.54 22.55 -13.45
CA ASP A 128 19.04 23.41 -12.38
C ASP A 128 18.61 24.89 -12.57
N PHE A 129 17.74 25.36 -11.68
CA PHE A 129 17.26 26.75 -11.66
C PHE A 129 17.87 27.61 -10.53
N SER A 130 18.97 27.19 -9.91
CA SER A 130 19.65 27.92 -8.82
C SER A 130 20.06 29.35 -9.19
N ALA A 131 20.20 29.64 -10.48
CA ALA A 131 20.42 30.99 -11.00
C ALA A 131 19.21 31.94 -10.84
N TYR A 132 18.03 31.43 -10.46
CA TYR A 132 16.77 32.19 -10.37
C TYR A 132 16.03 31.98 -9.05
N PHE A 133 16.09 30.78 -8.47
CA PHE A 133 15.38 30.42 -7.25
C PHE A 133 16.34 30.27 -6.07
N ALA A 134 15.82 30.39 -4.85
CA ALA A 134 16.60 30.33 -3.62
C ALA A 134 17.15 28.93 -3.35
N ASP A 135 16.41 27.90 -3.74
CA ASP A 135 16.76 26.49 -3.57
C ASP A 135 16.15 25.61 -4.67
N GLU A 136 16.41 24.31 -4.56
CA GLU A 136 16.01 23.30 -5.55
C GLU A 136 14.49 23.09 -5.63
N SER A 137 13.70 23.49 -4.62
CA SER A 137 12.23 23.36 -4.66
C SER A 137 11.60 24.29 -5.71
N CYS A 138 12.34 25.32 -6.14
CA CYS A 138 11.82 26.41 -6.96
C CYS A 138 10.58 27.11 -6.34
N SER A 139 10.43 27.09 -5.00
CA SER A 139 9.29 27.72 -4.31
C SER A 139 9.54 29.15 -3.86
N GLU A 140 10.78 29.63 -3.87
CA GLU A 140 11.16 30.99 -3.53
C GLU A 140 12.21 31.51 -4.52
N LEU A 141 12.18 32.80 -4.82
CA LEU A 141 13.14 33.44 -5.69
C LEU A 141 14.46 33.73 -4.97
N ARG A 142 15.58 33.71 -5.69
CA ARG A 142 16.83 34.18 -5.09
C ARG A 142 16.71 35.64 -4.68
N GLN A 143 17.41 36.01 -3.62
CA GLN A 143 17.45 37.39 -3.15
C GLN A 143 17.97 38.33 -4.24
N GLY A 144 17.26 39.44 -4.46
CA GLY A 144 17.67 40.50 -5.39
C GLY A 144 17.40 40.23 -6.88
N ILE A 145 16.64 39.19 -7.24
CA ILE A 145 16.33 38.91 -8.64
C ILE A 145 15.54 40.05 -9.32
N THR A 146 16.00 40.45 -10.49
CA THR A 146 15.39 41.50 -11.32
C THR A 146 14.36 40.92 -12.29
N ASP A 147 13.42 41.75 -12.78
CA ASP A 147 12.46 41.31 -13.80
C ASP A 147 13.16 40.88 -15.09
N ALA A 148 14.24 41.59 -15.46
CA ALA A 148 15.05 41.24 -16.62
C ALA A 148 15.75 39.87 -16.50
N GLU A 149 16.06 39.42 -15.27
CA GLU A 149 16.58 38.06 -15.04
C GLU A 149 15.47 37.02 -15.08
N ILE A 150 14.28 37.32 -14.54
CA ILE A 150 13.11 36.44 -14.64
C ILE A 150 12.78 36.16 -16.12
N GLU A 151 12.80 37.18 -16.98
CA GLU A 151 12.51 37.01 -18.41
C GLU A 151 13.52 36.09 -19.14
N LYS A 152 14.69 35.81 -18.55
CA LYS A 152 15.68 34.87 -19.11
C LYS A 152 15.42 33.41 -18.74
N ILE A 153 14.47 33.13 -17.85
CA ILE A 153 14.13 31.74 -17.47
C ILE A 153 13.68 30.97 -18.72
N PRO A 154 14.34 29.84 -19.07
CA PRO A 154 14.16 29.15 -20.35
C PRO A 154 13.02 28.12 -20.32
N HIS A 155 11.85 28.53 -19.81
CA HIS A 155 10.57 27.81 -19.89
C HIS A 155 9.44 28.71 -19.41
N GLU A 156 8.35 28.81 -20.18
CA GLU A 156 7.29 29.79 -19.90
C GLU A 156 6.62 29.55 -18.54
N THR A 157 6.28 28.31 -18.20
CA THR A 157 5.63 28.00 -16.92
C THR A 157 6.51 28.35 -15.72
N MET A 158 7.83 28.16 -15.83
CA MET A 158 8.76 28.47 -14.72
C MET A 158 9.01 29.98 -14.62
N ARG A 159 8.98 30.68 -15.76
CA ARG A 159 9.01 32.14 -15.80
C ARG A 159 7.76 32.74 -15.16
N GLU A 160 6.59 32.19 -15.48
CA GLU A 160 5.33 32.63 -14.88
C GLU A 160 5.29 32.35 -13.38
N LEU A 161 5.76 31.18 -12.94
CA LEU A 161 5.96 30.89 -11.52
C LEU A 161 6.81 31.95 -10.84
N ALA A 162 7.95 32.33 -11.43
CA ALA A 162 8.81 33.37 -10.89
C ALA A 162 8.11 34.73 -10.81
N ARG A 163 7.27 35.10 -11.79
CA ARG A 163 6.47 36.34 -11.73
C ARG A 163 5.46 36.30 -10.57
N GLU A 164 4.73 35.20 -10.39
CA GLU A 164 3.73 35.07 -9.31
C GLU A 164 4.36 35.02 -7.92
N LEU A 165 5.52 34.38 -7.78
CA LEU A 165 6.31 34.40 -6.54
C LEU A 165 6.78 35.82 -6.21
N LYS A 166 7.31 36.56 -7.19
CA LYS A 166 7.71 37.95 -7.00
C LYS A 166 6.55 38.85 -6.60
N ALA A 167 5.36 38.59 -7.14
CA ALA A 167 4.13 39.31 -6.82
C ALA A 167 3.50 38.92 -5.47
N GLY A 168 3.98 37.85 -4.81
CA GLY A 168 3.41 37.35 -3.56
C GLY A 168 2.01 36.75 -3.72
N ARG A 169 1.67 36.24 -4.91
CA ARG A 169 0.34 35.71 -5.25
C ARG A 169 0.29 34.19 -5.41
N TYR A 170 1.41 33.51 -5.20
CA TYR A 170 1.51 32.07 -5.34
C TYR A 170 1.33 31.36 -3.99
N ASP A 171 0.25 30.61 -3.85
CA ASP A 171 -0.01 29.78 -2.67
C ASP A 171 0.76 28.45 -2.74
N THR A 172 1.51 28.15 -1.69
CA THR A 172 2.40 27.01 -1.57
C THR A 172 1.87 25.87 -0.71
N GLU A 173 0.82 26.08 0.11
CA GLU A 173 0.41 25.21 1.25
C GLU A 173 0.20 23.72 0.89
N PHE A 174 -0.11 23.40 -0.37
CA PHE A 174 -0.18 22.03 -0.91
C PHE A 174 0.62 21.82 -2.20
N ARG A 175 1.16 22.89 -2.78
CA ARG A 175 1.93 22.81 -4.03
C ARG A 175 3.37 22.44 -3.78
N VAL A 176 3.91 22.78 -2.60
CA VAL A 176 5.30 22.54 -2.22
C VAL A 176 5.29 21.79 -0.91
N ALA A 177 5.85 20.58 -0.89
CA ALA A 177 5.91 19.78 0.31
C ALA A 177 7.07 18.78 0.28
N ASP A 178 7.48 18.39 1.48
CA ASP A 178 8.40 17.30 1.73
C ASP A 178 7.63 16.01 1.99
N TYR A 179 8.09 14.91 1.39
CA TYR A 179 7.45 13.61 1.46
C TYR A 179 8.42 12.58 2.01
N ARG A 180 8.15 12.17 3.26
CA ARG A 180 8.92 11.14 3.95
C ARG A 180 8.86 9.78 3.23
N PRO A 181 9.86 8.90 3.44
CA PRO A 181 9.70 7.50 3.11
C PRO A 181 8.64 6.86 3.99
N TYR A 182 7.98 5.83 3.45
CA TYR A 182 7.24 4.81 4.20
C TYR A 182 7.83 3.45 3.87
N GLN A 183 7.74 2.49 4.80
CA GLN A 183 8.08 1.11 4.47
C GLN A 183 7.10 0.60 3.42
N HIS A 184 7.58 -0.18 2.46
CA HIS A 184 6.71 -0.82 1.48
C HIS A 184 5.81 -1.84 2.20
N PRO A 185 4.47 -1.77 2.06
CA PRO A 185 3.53 -2.55 2.88
C PRO A 185 3.62 -4.06 2.66
N SER A 186 4.36 -4.54 1.64
CA SER A 186 4.64 -5.97 1.48
C SER A 186 5.50 -6.53 2.62
N VAL A 187 6.37 -5.73 3.23
CA VAL A 187 7.28 -6.20 4.29
C VAL A 187 6.47 -6.66 5.50
N MET A 188 5.56 -5.79 5.98
CA MET A 188 4.71 -6.13 7.12
C MET A 188 3.64 -7.17 6.77
N ALA A 189 3.11 -7.17 5.54
CA ALA A 189 2.18 -8.21 5.10
C ALA A 189 2.79 -9.62 5.16
N VAL A 190 4.05 -9.76 4.73
CA VAL A 190 4.79 -11.04 4.82
C VAL A 190 5.08 -11.38 6.29
N THR A 191 5.59 -10.41 7.06
CA THR A 191 5.95 -10.58 8.47
C THR A 191 4.74 -11.01 9.32
N ASN A 192 3.57 -10.43 9.05
CA ASN A 192 2.35 -10.67 9.81
C ASN A 192 1.43 -11.73 9.17
N LYS A 193 1.77 -12.25 7.98
CA LYS A 193 0.94 -13.17 7.19
C LYS A 193 -0.47 -12.62 6.90
N THR A 194 -0.57 -11.36 6.53
CA THR A 194 -1.83 -10.62 6.27
C THR A 194 -1.89 -10.10 4.83
N ALA A 195 -2.93 -9.34 4.48
CA ALA A 195 -2.90 -8.48 3.29
C ALA A 195 -2.05 -7.23 3.54
N LYS A 196 -1.72 -6.52 2.47
CA LYS A 196 -0.95 -5.26 2.51
C LYS A 196 -1.80 -4.10 3.01
N TYR A 197 -1.22 -3.24 3.85
CA TYR A 197 -1.78 -1.93 4.18
C TYR A 197 -1.51 -0.92 3.04
N SER A 198 -1.90 0.34 3.21
CA SER A 198 -1.93 1.34 2.13
C SER A 198 -0.57 1.61 1.47
N LEU A 199 -0.63 2.10 0.22
CA LEU A 199 0.49 2.76 -0.48
C LEU A 199 0.24 4.28 -0.60
N ARG A 200 -0.82 4.80 0.01
CA ARG A 200 -1.34 6.16 -0.20
C ARG A 200 -1.11 7.07 1.02
N ASP A 201 -0.15 6.71 1.88
CA ASP A 201 0.19 7.47 3.09
C ASP A 201 0.75 8.88 2.85
N ASN A 202 1.07 9.22 1.59
CA ASN A 202 1.59 10.52 1.15
C ASN A 202 0.59 11.20 0.18
N PRO A 203 -0.59 11.64 0.64
CA PRO A 203 -1.48 12.47 -0.17
C PRO A 203 -0.84 13.81 -0.46
N THR A 204 -1.06 14.33 -1.67
CA THR A 204 -0.49 15.63 -2.08
C THR A 204 -1.45 16.79 -1.83
N GLY A 205 -2.76 16.51 -1.74
CA GLY A 205 -3.79 17.54 -1.80
C GLY A 205 -3.95 18.17 -3.19
N ILE A 206 -3.29 17.61 -4.22
CA ILE A 206 -3.42 18.01 -5.63
C ILE A 206 -4.29 16.99 -6.35
N TYR A 207 -5.08 17.48 -7.32
CA TYR A 207 -5.88 16.64 -8.20
C TYR A 207 -5.64 16.97 -9.67
N ALA A 208 -5.97 16.02 -10.54
CA ALA A 208 -5.92 16.19 -11.99
C ALA A 208 -7.22 15.76 -12.65
N LYS A 209 -7.46 16.27 -13.86
CA LYS A 209 -8.41 15.72 -14.83
C LYS A 209 -7.62 15.02 -15.92
N LYS A 210 -8.19 13.97 -16.51
CA LYS A 210 -7.58 13.30 -17.66
C LYS A 210 -7.26 14.31 -18.76
N GLY A 211 -6.03 14.29 -19.25
CA GLY A 211 -5.50 15.20 -20.27
C GLY A 211 -4.92 16.50 -19.73
N ASP A 212 -5.01 16.78 -18.42
CA ASP A 212 -4.30 17.91 -17.82
C ASP A 212 -2.79 17.76 -18.05
N GLU A 213 -2.14 18.85 -18.45
CA GLU A 213 -0.68 18.97 -18.44
C GLU A 213 -0.23 19.51 -17.08
N MET A 214 0.70 18.80 -16.45
CA MET A 214 1.23 19.12 -15.12
C MET A 214 2.75 19.22 -15.18
N TYR A 215 3.28 20.14 -14.38
CA TYR A 215 4.71 20.34 -14.18
C TYR A 215 5.05 20.03 -12.74
N ILE A 216 5.90 19.03 -12.52
CA ILE A 216 6.23 18.51 -11.19
C ILE A 216 7.74 18.54 -11.04
N TYR A 217 8.22 19.41 -10.16
CA TYR A 217 9.64 19.49 -9.84
C TYR A 217 9.95 18.56 -8.66
N LEU A 218 10.89 17.64 -8.84
CA LEU A 218 11.36 16.71 -7.81
C LEU A 218 12.81 17.05 -7.47
N SER A 219 13.11 17.22 -6.18
CA SER A 219 14.45 17.58 -5.68
C SER A 219 14.77 16.83 -4.39
N ASN A 220 16.01 17.00 -3.89
CA ASN A 220 16.50 16.35 -2.69
C ASN A 220 16.33 14.81 -2.75
N ILE A 221 16.69 14.20 -3.88
CA ILE A 221 16.58 12.75 -4.06
C ILE A 221 17.78 12.04 -3.42
N TYR A 222 17.52 10.99 -2.66
CA TYR A 222 18.56 10.13 -2.10
C TYR A 222 19.03 9.10 -3.13
N GLU A 223 20.22 8.54 -2.91
CA GLU A 223 20.78 7.51 -3.79
C GLU A 223 19.85 6.29 -3.90
N GLY A 224 19.54 5.88 -5.13
CA GLY A 224 18.66 4.73 -5.39
C GLY A 224 17.16 5.01 -5.25
N ALA A 225 16.74 6.24 -4.96
CA ALA A 225 15.33 6.60 -4.82
C ALA A 225 14.53 6.26 -6.09
N GLN A 226 13.40 5.58 -5.90
CA GLN A 226 12.42 5.31 -6.96
C GLN A 226 11.12 6.04 -6.64
N ILE A 227 11.06 7.32 -7.05
CA ILE A 227 9.91 8.17 -6.77
C ILE A 227 8.90 8.10 -7.90
N SER A 228 7.63 7.89 -7.56
CA SER A 228 6.52 7.91 -8.50
C SER A 228 5.36 8.70 -7.92
N ILE A 229 4.39 9.06 -8.76
CA ILE A 229 3.07 9.48 -8.31
C ILE A 229 2.01 8.46 -8.74
N ILE A 230 0.94 8.38 -7.97
CA ILE A 230 -0.33 7.76 -8.38
C ILE A 230 -1.35 8.86 -8.62
N ILE A 231 -2.11 8.76 -9.71
CA ILE A 231 -3.34 9.53 -9.93
C ILE A 231 -4.53 8.56 -9.86
N GLN A 232 -5.47 8.76 -8.94
CA GLN A 232 -6.55 7.81 -8.64
C GLN A 232 -7.95 8.43 -8.80
N ASP A 233 -8.74 7.89 -9.72
CA ASP A 233 -10.11 8.31 -9.99
C ASP A 233 -11.12 7.25 -9.53
N LEU A 234 -11.73 7.51 -8.39
CA LEU A 234 -12.67 6.59 -7.73
C LEU A 234 -13.96 6.38 -8.53
N ASN A 235 -14.26 7.20 -9.55
CA ASN A 235 -15.43 6.97 -10.42
C ASN A 235 -15.32 5.65 -11.20
N GLY A 236 -14.09 5.21 -11.51
CA GLY A 236 -13.81 3.89 -12.08
C GLY A 236 -13.48 2.82 -11.03
N GLY A 237 -13.68 3.14 -9.75
CA GLY A 237 -13.34 2.30 -8.60
C GLY A 237 -11.89 2.40 -8.17
N TYR A 238 -11.54 1.76 -7.06
CA TYR A 238 -10.22 1.88 -6.43
C TYR A 238 -9.05 1.53 -7.37
N ASN A 239 -9.27 0.58 -8.29
CA ASN A 239 -8.27 0.11 -9.26
C ASN A 239 -8.14 1.02 -10.50
N ASN A 240 -8.94 2.07 -10.63
CA ASN A 240 -8.82 3.04 -11.71
C ASN A 240 -7.80 4.11 -11.36
N PHE A 241 -6.52 3.74 -11.48
CA PHE A 241 -5.39 4.65 -11.25
C PHE A 241 -4.30 4.43 -12.30
N GLN A 242 -3.35 5.37 -12.36
CA GLN A 242 -2.10 5.21 -13.12
C GLN A 242 -0.91 5.64 -12.26
N THR A 243 0.21 4.93 -12.41
CA THR A 243 1.47 5.24 -11.73
C THR A 243 2.45 5.85 -12.73
N ILE A 244 3.13 6.92 -12.33
CA ILE A 244 4.04 7.67 -13.21
C ILE A 244 5.35 7.89 -12.45
N ALA A 245 6.45 7.34 -12.97
CA ALA A 245 7.77 7.56 -12.42
C ALA A 245 8.22 9.01 -12.63
N LEU A 246 8.81 9.60 -11.59
CA LEU A 246 9.40 10.92 -11.65
C LEU A 246 10.93 10.81 -11.70
N LYS A 247 11.56 11.78 -12.35
CA LYS A 247 13.02 11.96 -12.34
C LYS A 247 13.37 13.23 -11.58
N GLU A 248 14.59 13.33 -11.11
CA GLU A 248 15.11 14.57 -10.53
C GLU A 248 14.97 15.74 -11.53
N GLY A 249 14.56 16.90 -10.99
CA GLY A 249 14.26 18.10 -11.75
C GLY A 249 12.81 18.20 -12.19
N LEU A 250 12.56 19.06 -13.19
CA LEU A 250 11.24 19.28 -13.73
C LEU A 250 10.76 18.10 -14.59
N ASN A 251 9.58 17.58 -14.25
CA ASN A 251 8.85 16.56 -15.00
C ASN A 251 7.64 17.19 -15.68
N ARG A 252 7.41 16.86 -16.95
CA ARG A 252 6.18 17.18 -17.67
C ARG A 252 5.32 15.92 -17.74
N VAL A 253 4.12 15.98 -17.14
CA VAL A 253 3.20 14.86 -17.05
C VAL A 253 1.88 15.23 -17.70
N ILE A 254 1.42 14.40 -18.64
CA ILE A 254 0.04 14.48 -19.15
C ILE A 254 -0.79 13.45 -18.38
N ALA A 255 -1.76 13.90 -17.60
CA ALA A 255 -2.55 13.05 -16.72
C ALA A 255 -3.34 11.99 -17.53
N PRO A 256 -3.00 10.69 -17.41
CA PRO A 256 -3.67 9.64 -18.20
C PRO A 256 -5.07 9.31 -17.69
N VAL A 257 -5.34 9.64 -16.42
CA VAL A 257 -6.61 9.50 -15.69
C VAL A 257 -6.81 10.76 -14.83
N GLY A 258 -8.05 11.04 -14.41
CA GLY A 258 -8.30 12.08 -13.41
C GLY A 258 -8.01 11.58 -11.99
N GLY A 259 -8.27 12.41 -10.99
CA GLY A 259 -8.27 11.98 -9.59
C GLY A 259 -7.30 12.70 -8.66
N LEU A 260 -7.30 12.27 -7.41
CA LEU A 260 -6.36 12.71 -6.38
C LEU A 260 -4.96 12.13 -6.65
N ILE A 261 -3.93 12.90 -6.30
CA ILE A 261 -2.52 12.54 -6.52
C ILE A 261 -1.86 12.16 -5.19
N TYR A 262 -1.11 11.06 -5.20
CA TYR A 262 -0.30 10.58 -4.07
C TYR A 262 1.15 10.42 -4.50
N LEU A 263 2.11 10.75 -3.63
CA LEU A 263 3.52 10.47 -3.89
C LEU A 263 3.90 9.09 -3.34
N LEU A 264 4.57 8.27 -4.14
CA LEU A 264 5.17 7.02 -3.71
C LEU A 264 6.65 7.24 -3.41
N ASN A 265 6.99 7.31 -2.13
CA ASN A 265 8.34 7.21 -1.60
C ASN A 265 8.38 6.00 -0.66
N HIS A 266 8.53 4.81 -1.23
CA HIS A 266 8.52 3.57 -0.46
C HIS A 266 9.90 2.92 -0.45
N VAL A 267 10.27 2.36 0.70
CA VAL A 267 11.56 1.69 0.92
C VAL A 267 11.35 0.37 1.63
N GLU A 268 12.32 -0.55 1.59
CA GLU A 268 12.19 -1.85 2.26
C GLU A 268 12.57 -1.78 3.75
N GLU A 269 13.36 -0.78 4.17
CA GLU A 269 13.75 -0.62 5.57
C GLU A 269 12.55 -0.37 6.49
N ASP A 270 12.73 -0.72 7.76
CA ASP A 270 11.76 -0.42 8.81
C ASP A 270 11.69 1.10 9.02
N ILE A 271 10.53 1.67 8.67
CA ILE A 271 10.24 3.09 8.78
C ILE A 271 8.95 3.20 9.60
N PRO A 272 9.04 3.53 10.91
CA PRO A 272 7.88 3.55 11.78
C PRO A 272 6.86 4.57 11.31
N LEU A 273 5.59 4.18 11.31
CA LEU A 273 4.48 5.08 10.96
C LEU A 273 4.50 6.34 11.84
N LEU A 274 4.65 6.14 13.15
CA LEU A 274 4.74 7.18 14.17
C LEU A 274 6.16 7.20 14.78
N PRO A 275 7.11 7.97 14.22
CA PRO A 275 8.47 8.05 14.73
C PRO A 275 8.52 8.76 16.09
N GLU A 276 9.16 8.15 17.08
CA GLU A 276 9.25 8.68 18.45
C GLU A 276 10.68 9.14 18.79
N THR A 277 11.69 8.44 18.24
CA THR A 277 13.11 8.67 18.53
C THR A 277 13.76 9.64 17.54
N GLU A 278 14.88 10.24 17.94
CA GLU A 278 15.66 11.11 17.05
C GLU A 278 16.38 10.32 15.96
N GLU A 279 16.72 9.07 16.21
CA GLU A 279 17.30 8.14 15.24
C GLU A 279 16.32 7.85 14.11
N GLU A 280 15.07 7.51 14.43
CA GLU A 280 14.02 7.28 13.42
C GLU A 280 13.77 8.53 12.57
N LYS A 281 13.67 9.71 13.21
CA LYS A 281 13.50 10.98 12.50
C LYS A 281 14.66 11.29 11.56
N LYS A 282 15.90 10.97 11.94
CA LYS A 282 17.08 11.13 11.06
C LYS A 282 17.04 10.19 9.85
N VAL A 283 16.67 8.92 10.06
CA VAL A 283 16.52 7.96 8.95
C VAL A 283 15.44 8.41 7.97
N ILE A 284 14.31 8.91 8.49
CA ILE A 284 13.23 9.48 7.71
C ILE A 284 13.73 10.70 6.93
N ALA A 285 14.33 11.68 7.60
CA ALA A 285 14.83 12.91 6.98
C ALA A 285 15.86 12.66 5.88
N ALA A 286 16.74 11.67 6.05
CA ALA A 286 17.77 11.30 5.06
C ALA A 286 17.19 10.75 3.74
N LYS A 287 15.92 10.32 3.74
CA LYS A 287 15.23 9.78 2.56
C LYS A 287 13.95 10.55 2.22
N THR A 288 13.73 11.70 2.83
CA THR A 288 12.64 12.60 2.49
C THR A 288 12.97 13.31 1.18
N VAL A 289 12.00 13.39 0.27
CA VAL A 289 12.14 14.09 -1.02
C VAL A 289 11.25 15.32 -1.07
N SER A 290 11.67 16.34 -1.79
CA SER A 290 10.93 17.60 -1.91
C SER A 290 10.26 17.69 -3.28
N VAL A 291 8.97 18.00 -3.29
CA VAL A 291 8.17 18.05 -4.52
C VAL A 291 7.42 19.36 -4.64
N HIS A 292 7.50 19.96 -5.82
CA HIS A 292 6.74 21.15 -6.19
C HIS A 292 5.84 20.86 -7.40
N PHE A 293 4.53 20.79 -7.16
CA PHE A 293 3.48 20.77 -8.19
C PHE A 293 3.23 22.18 -8.72
N VAL A 294 4.01 22.60 -9.71
CA VAL A 294 3.98 23.96 -10.27
C VAL A 294 2.60 24.26 -10.86
N PHE A 295 1.90 25.22 -10.25
CA PHE A 295 0.50 25.56 -10.53
C PHE A 295 -0.49 24.37 -10.43
N GLY A 296 -0.16 23.35 -9.63
CA GLY A 296 -1.05 22.22 -9.37
C GLY A 296 -2.43 22.67 -8.90
N LYS A 297 -3.49 21.96 -9.34
CA LYS A 297 -4.85 22.24 -8.91
C LYS A 297 -5.02 21.73 -7.49
N VAL A 298 -5.19 22.67 -6.56
CA VAL A 298 -5.29 22.36 -5.13
C VAL A 298 -6.71 21.90 -4.80
N ASN A 299 -6.79 20.75 -4.14
CA ASN A 299 -7.96 20.29 -3.40
C ASN A 299 -7.76 20.44 -1.88
N GLY A 300 -6.53 20.22 -1.41
CA GLY A 300 -6.20 20.07 0.01
C GLY A 300 -6.37 18.64 0.51
N TYR A 301 -5.83 18.38 1.70
CA TYR A 301 -6.05 17.18 2.51
C TYR A 301 -5.98 17.56 3.99
N PHE A 302 -6.58 16.76 4.86
CA PHE A 302 -6.46 16.92 6.31
C PHE A 302 -5.53 15.85 6.91
N ASP A 303 -4.77 16.22 7.93
CA ASP A 303 -3.84 15.34 8.64
C ASP A 303 -3.85 15.80 10.09
N ILE A 304 -4.21 14.92 11.01
CA ILE A 304 -4.39 15.27 12.43
C ILE A 304 -3.09 15.73 13.08
N ARG A 305 -1.93 15.21 12.66
CA ARG A 305 -0.62 15.60 13.21
C ARG A 305 -0.16 16.96 12.69
N LYS A 306 -0.52 17.30 11.45
CA LYS A 306 -0.19 18.59 10.82
C LYS A 306 -1.19 19.70 11.15
N HIS A 307 -2.48 19.46 10.90
CA HIS A 307 -3.53 20.48 10.92
C HIS A 307 -4.28 20.56 12.26
N LYS A 308 -4.33 19.45 13.02
CA LYS A 308 -4.75 19.33 14.43
C LYS A 308 -6.20 19.66 14.79
N THR A 309 -6.81 20.70 14.21
CA THR A 309 -8.08 21.24 14.72
C THR A 309 -9.22 21.13 13.72
N GLN A 310 -10.43 21.06 14.25
CA GLN A 310 -11.68 21.06 13.47
C GLN A 310 -11.83 22.34 12.64
N GLU A 311 -11.42 23.50 13.16
CA GLU A 311 -11.51 24.77 12.40
C GLU A 311 -10.62 24.73 11.16
N LYS A 312 -9.41 24.14 11.27
CA LYS A 312 -8.52 24.00 10.10
C LYS A 312 -9.10 23.00 9.10
N TRP A 313 -9.77 21.95 9.56
CA TRP A 313 -10.51 21.05 8.68
C TRP A 313 -11.60 21.77 7.90
N GLU A 314 -12.46 22.54 8.58
CA GLU A 314 -13.54 23.31 7.93
C GLU A 314 -12.99 24.30 6.91
N GLU A 315 -11.86 24.94 7.21
CA GLU A 315 -11.16 25.83 6.28
C GLU A 315 -10.73 25.08 5.00
N ILE A 316 -10.06 23.94 5.13
CA ILE A 316 -9.59 23.12 4.00
C ILE A 316 -10.80 22.61 3.20
N LEU A 317 -11.79 22.03 3.88
CA LEU A 317 -13.00 21.47 3.27
C LEU A 317 -13.79 22.53 2.48
N SER A 318 -13.83 23.77 2.97
CA SER A 318 -14.50 24.88 2.28
C SER A 318 -13.87 25.23 0.93
N LYS A 319 -12.54 25.04 0.80
CA LYS A 319 -11.74 25.32 -0.40
C LYS A 319 -11.62 24.13 -1.35
N ALA A 320 -11.93 22.92 -0.87
CA ALA A 320 -11.88 21.69 -1.67
C ALA A 320 -12.72 21.81 -2.96
N SER A 321 -12.07 21.54 -4.08
CA SER A 321 -12.57 21.77 -5.44
C SER A 321 -12.78 20.50 -6.24
N TYR A 322 -12.28 19.37 -5.74
CA TYR A 322 -12.55 18.04 -6.26
C TYR A 322 -13.66 17.37 -5.45
N GLN A 323 -14.23 16.29 -5.99
CA GLN A 323 -15.37 15.60 -5.37
C GLN A 323 -14.99 14.82 -4.11
N ASP A 324 -13.74 14.39 -4.01
CA ASP A 324 -13.21 13.54 -2.94
C ASP A 324 -12.05 14.24 -2.23
N ILE A 325 -11.80 13.90 -0.97
CA ILE A 325 -10.71 14.47 -0.16
C ILE A 325 -10.12 13.42 0.79
N ASP A 326 -8.81 13.53 1.03
CA ASP A 326 -8.06 12.70 1.96
C ASP A 326 -8.04 13.29 3.37
N VAL A 327 -8.22 12.42 4.36
CA VAL A 327 -8.18 12.72 5.78
C VAL A 327 -7.35 11.66 6.50
N LEU A 328 -6.27 12.08 7.16
CA LEU A 328 -5.27 11.21 7.77
C LEU A 328 -5.32 11.30 9.29
N GLY A 329 -5.54 10.15 9.93
CA GLY A 329 -5.33 9.91 11.36
C GLY A 329 -3.92 9.41 11.65
N ASP A 330 -3.75 8.77 12.80
CA ASP A 330 -2.51 8.12 13.21
C ASP A 330 -2.34 6.75 12.53
N TYR A 331 -3.41 5.95 12.50
CA TYR A 331 -3.41 4.57 11.97
C TYR A 331 -4.36 4.40 10.78
N SER A 332 -5.22 5.38 10.51
CA SER A 332 -6.24 5.35 9.48
C SER A 332 -6.09 6.46 8.46
N HIS A 333 -6.43 6.15 7.21
CA HIS A 333 -6.56 7.10 6.11
C HIS A 333 -7.98 6.96 5.56
N ILE A 334 -8.75 8.04 5.53
CA ILE A 334 -10.09 8.08 4.96
C ILE A 334 -10.05 8.90 3.67
N THR A 335 -10.46 8.33 2.54
CA THR A 335 -10.76 9.10 1.32
C THR A 335 -12.26 9.05 1.08
N TRP A 336 -12.91 10.21 1.17
CA TRP A 336 -14.37 10.28 1.11
C TRP A 336 -14.86 11.52 0.37
N ASN A 337 -16.17 11.55 0.12
CA ASN A 337 -16.81 12.61 -0.65
C ASN A 337 -16.88 13.93 0.14
N VAL A 338 -16.44 15.01 -0.50
CA VAL A 338 -16.41 16.38 0.05
C VAL A 338 -17.80 16.87 0.45
N ASP A 339 -18.83 16.61 -0.36
CA ASP A 339 -20.18 17.07 -0.05
C ASP A 339 -20.78 16.33 1.15
N GLN A 340 -20.47 15.04 1.31
CA GLN A 340 -20.90 14.26 2.47
C GLN A 340 -20.23 14.70 3.77
N PHE A 341 -18.93 15.03 3.72
CA PHE A 341 -18.24 15.67 4.84
C PHE A 341 -18.79 17.06 5.17
N LYS A 342 -19.31 17.80 4.18
CA LYS A 342 -20.07 19.05 4.40
C LYS A 342 -21.47 18.81 4.98
N GLY A 343 -21.82 17.57 5.31
CA GLY A 343 -23.13 17.20 5.87
C GLY A 343 -24.23 16.97 4.83
N LYS A 344 -23.93 17.08 3.52
CA LYS A 344 -24.94 16.90 2.47
C LYS A 344 -25.16 15.43 2.19
N ASN A 345 -26.42 15.03 1.96
CA ASN A 345 -26.78 13.65 1.64
C ASN A 345 -26.37 12.62 2.72
N VAL A 346 -26.25 13.06 3.97
CA VAL A 346 -26.05 12.19 5.15
C VAL A 346 -27.23 12.41 6.09
N SER A 347 -28.21 11.51 6.05
CA SER A 347 -29.51 11.70 6.73
C SER A 347 -29.38 11.93 8.23
N SER A 348 -28.40 11.29 8.87
CA SER A 348 -28.19 11.42 10.31
C SER A 348 -27.36 12.62 10.74
N ASN A 349 -26.65 13.26 9.80
CA ASN A 349 -25.82 14.42 10.09
C ASN A 349 -26.55 15.76 9.82
N GLN A 350 -27.75 15.73 9.22
CA GLN A 350 -28.68 16.87 9.07
C GLN A 350 -28.05 18.18 8.54
N GLY A 351 -27.03 18.11 7.67
CA GLY A 351 -26.35 19.28 7.12
C GLY A 351 -25.25 19.89 8.01
N VAL A 352 -24.91 19.25 9.12
CA VAL A 352 -23.77 19.61 9.98
C VAL A 352 -22.47 19.11 9.34
N VAL A 353 -21.41 19.91 9.39
CA VAL A 353 -20.08 19.48 8.92
C VAL A 353 -19.58 18.38 9.85
N THR A 354 -19.01 17.32 9.29
CA THR A 354 -18.44 16.21 10.05
C THR A 354 -17.39 16.71 11.06
N ASP A 355 -17.52 16.28 12.31
CA ASP A 355 -16.45 16.35 13.31
C ASP A 355 -15.36 15.36 12.92
N ILE A 356 -14.34 15.87 12.22
CA ILE A 356 -13.36 15.01 11.57
C ILE A 356 -12.39 14.41 12.57
N VAL A 357 -12.13 15.14 13.68
CA VAL A 357 -11.24 14.68 14.73
C VAL A 357 -11.83 13.42 15.36
N LYS A 358 -13.11 13.45 15.72
CA LYS A 358 -13.78 12.29 16.30
C LYS A 358 -13.96 11.14 15.30
N SER A 359 -14.19 11.43 14.02
CA SER A 359 -14.21 10.39 12.97
C SER A 359 -12.86 9.68 12.85
N LEU A 360 -11.75 10.41 12.88
CA LEU A 360 -10.41 9.84 12.88
C LEU A 360 -10.12 9.05 14.15
N GLU A 361 -10.48 9.57 15.34
CA GLU A 361 -10.32 8.85 16.61
C GLU A 361 -11.02 7.49 16.59
N ASN A 362 -12.24 7.42 16.04
CA ASN A 362 -12.98 6.17 15.88
C ASN A 362 -12.27 5.18 14.94
N CYS A 363 -11.84 5.63 13.77
CA CYS A 363 -11.16 4.78 12.79
C CYS A 363 -9.76 4.35 13.27
N ASP A 364 -8.99 5.24 13.87
CA ASP A 364 -7.68 4.94 14.46
C ASP A 364 -7.81 3.94 15.59
N ARG A 365 -8.79 4.12 16.49
CA ARG A 365 -9.06 3.18 17.58
C ARG A 365 -9.47 1.81 17.05
N LEU A 366 -10.31 1.73 16.03
CA LEU A 366 -10.65 0.46 15.38
C LEU A 366 -9.38 -0.25 14.90
N VAL A 367 -8.55 0.42 14.09
CA VAL A 367 -7.34 -0.19 13.51
C VAL A 367 -6.38 -0.65 14.61
N TYR A 368 -6.13 0.21 15.59
CA TYR A 368 -5.27 -0.11 16.74
C TYR A 368 -5.77 -1.32 17.52
N LEU A 369 -7.07 -1.40 17.81
CA LEU A 369 -7.64 -2.50 18.60
C LEU A 369 -7.59 -3.84 17.85
N GLU A 370 -7.71 -3.85 16.53
CA GLU A 370 -7.46 -5.08 15.78
C GLU A 370 -5.99 -5.50 15.87
N GLU A 371 -5.06 -4.57 15.66
CA GLU A 371 -3.63 -4.88 15.78
C GLU A 371 -3.23 -5.32 17.20
N GLU A 372 -3.86 -4.74 18.23
CA GLU A 372 -3.74 -5.16 19.63
C GLU A 372 -4.18 -6.61 19.80
N PHE A 373 -5.39 -6.96 19.35
CA PHE A 373 -5.94 -8.31 19.51
C PHE A 373 -5.09 -9.38 18.83
N LEU A 374 -4.46 -9.03 17.70
CA LEU A 374 -3.52 -9.90 16.99
C LEU A 374 -2.17 -10.02 17.72
N GLY A 375 -1.94 -9.29 18.81
CA GLY A 375 -0.69 -9.24 19.56
C GLY A 375 0.42 -8.42 18.91
N LEU A 376 0.13 -7.61 17.88
CA LEU A 376 1.16 -6.88 17.13
C LEU A 376 1.88 -5.83 17.99
N ILE A 377 1.18 -5.25 18.97
CA ILE A 377 1.79 -4.35 19.96
C ILE A 377 2.78 -5.12 20.83
N LYS A 378 2.37 -6.24 21.41
CA LYS A 378 3.20 -7.08 22.29
C LYS A 378 4.49 -7.53 21.60
N TYR A 379 4.41 -7.86 20.31
CA TYR A 379 5.53 -8.39 19.54
C TYR A 379 6.29 -7.35 18.71
N ASN A 380 5.96 -6.06 18.84
CA ASN A 380 6.55 -4.96 18.07
C ASN A 380 6.50 -5.20 16.54
N LYS A 381 5.28 -5.48 16.04
CA LYS A 381 4.99 -5.79 14.63
C LYS A 381 3.81 -5.01 14.07
N MET A 382 3.51 -3.85 14.66
CA MET A 382 2.47 -2.97 14.14
C MET A 382 2.79 -2.53 12.70
N PHE A 383 1.76 -2.25 11.91
CA PHE A 383 1.98 -1.83 10.53
C PHE A 383 2.60 -0.44 10.44
N ASN A 384 3.52 -0.29 9.49
CA ASN A 384 4.22 0.96 9.19
C ASN A 384 3.48 1.87 8.18
N ASN A 385 2.23 1.51 7.87
CA ASN A 385 1.35 2.18 6.91
C ASN A 385 -0.04 2.29 7.52
N ARG A 386 -0.85 3.23 7.08
CA ARG A 386 -2.25 3.36 7.54
C ARG A 386 -3.16 2.34 6.86
N MET A 387 -4.23 1.97 7.57
CA MET A 387 -5.38 1.30 6.96
C MET A 387 -6.20 2.31 6.16
N HIS A 388 -6.44 2.04 4.87
CA HIS A 388 -7.18 2.94 3.99
C HIS A 388 -8.66 2.58 3.94
N PHE A 389 -9.52 3.48 4.42
CA PHE A 389 -10.97 3.44 4.26
C PHE A 389 -11.36 4.30 3.06
N CYS A 390 -11.69 3.66 1.95
CA CYS A 390 -11.83 4.36 0.67
C CYS A 390 -13.26 4.28 0.12
N LEU A 391 -13.80 5.41 -0.31
CA LEU A 391 -14.99 5.44 -1.15
C LEU A 391 -14.72 4.75 -2.49
N ASP A 392 -15.66 3.96 -2.99
CA ASP A 392 -15.61 3.38 -4.33
C ASP A 392 -16.98 3.50 -5.00
N TYR A 393 -17.05 4.29 -6.08
CA TYR A 393 -18.30 4.56 -6.79
C TYR A 393 -18.79 3.37 -7.64
N THR A 394 -17.97 2.34 -7.81
CA THR A 394 -18.31 1.12 -8.55
C THR A 394 -18.64 -0.06 -7.63
N ALA A 395 -18.21 -0.01 -6.38
CA ALA A 395 -18.49 -1.03 -5.39
C ALA A 395 -19.99 -1.12 -5.09
N LYS A 396 -20.52 -2.35 -5.04
CA LYS A 396 -21.92 -2.62 -4.66
C LYS A 396 -22.07 -2.96 -3.18
N SER A 397 -21.00 -3.46 -2.58
CA SER A 397 -20.89 -3.80 -1.16
C SER A 397 -19.48 -3.48 -0.69
N PRO A 398 -19.28 -3.33 0.63
CA PRO A 398 -17.95 -3.26 1.20
C PRO A 398 -17.11 -4.48 0.81
N ASN A 399 -15.80 -4.27 0.68
CA ASN A 399 -14.84 -5.35 0.53
C ASN A 399 -13.43 -4.91 0.95
N ALA A 400 -12.60 -5.90 1.23
CA ALA A 400 -11.20 -5.75 1.64
C ALA A 400 -10.25 -6.61 0.80
N THR A 401 -9.03 -6.12 0.62
CA THR A 401 -7.92 -6.73 -0.14
C THR A 401 -6.67 -5.90 0.13
N ASP A 402 -5.56 -6.27 -0.49
CA ASP A 402 -4.35 -5.46 -0.50
C ASP A 402 -4.65 -3.95 -0.70
N TYR A 403 -4.03 -3.16 0.16
CA TYR A 403 -3.96 -1.71 0.21
C TYR A 403 -5.17 -0.98 0.80
N ARG A 404 -6.33 -1.61 1.04
CA ARG A 404 -7.56 -0.87 1.42
C ARG A 404 -8.72 -1.72 1.96
N THR A 405 -9.68 -1.01 2.52
CA THR A 405 -11.11 -1.36 2.54
C THR A 405 -11.87 -0.38 1.66
N VAL A 406 -12.90 -0.84 0.93
CA VAL A 406 -13.71 0.03 0.07
C VAL A 406 -15.19 -0.02 0.44
N TYR A 407 -15.90 1.09 0.23
CA TYR A 407 -17.31 1.23 0.58
C TYR A 407 -18.08 1.92 -0.56
N SER A 408 -19.32 1.49 -0.79
CA SER A 408 -20.14 2.06 -1.87
C SER A 408 -20.56 3.50 -1.58
N ALA A 409 -20.72 4.29 -2.64
CA ALA A 409 -21.08 5.71 -2.55
C ALA A 409 -22.54 6.02 -2.12
N GLY A 410 -23.16 5.12 -1.36
CA GLY A 410 -24.48 5.31 -0.78
C GLY A 410 -24.46 6.11 0.52
N THR A 411 -25.61 6.65 0.89
CA THR A 411 -25.79 7.44 2.13
C THR A 411 -25.57 6.61 3.40
N SER A 412 -25.77 5.29 3.34
CA SER A 412 -25.62 4.39 4.49
C SER A 412 -24.18 4.31 4.99
N TYR A 413 -23.18 4.15 4.11
CA TYR A 413 -21.78 4.11 4.53
C TYR A 413 -21.23 5.49 4.86
N ALA A 414 -21.79 6.54 4.23
CA ALA A 414 -21.44 7.92 4.57
C ALA A 414 -21.71 8.23 6.04
N GLU A 415 -22.79 7.72 6.63
CA GLU A 415 -23.08 7.89 8.07
C GLU A 415 -21.93 7.40 8.96
N ILE A 416 -21.28 6.29 8.62
CA ILE A 416 -20.19 5.71 9.43
C ILE A 416 -19.00 6.66 9.52
N PHE A 417 -18.62 7.29 8.41
CA PHE A 417 -17.43 8.16 8.34
C PHE A 417 -17.74 9.64 8.57
N CYS A 418 -18.98 10.07 8.33
CA CYS A 418 -19.39 11.47 8.40
C CYS A 418 -20.18 11.82 9.67
N ASN A 419 -20.68 10.83 10.43
CA ASN A 419 -21.33 11.02 11.73
C ASN A 419 -20.63 10.14 12.79
N PRO A 420 -19.62 10.67 13.50
CA PRO A 420 -18.84 9.88 14.43
C PRO A 420 -19.64 9.36 15.64
N ASP A 421 -20.81 9.94 15.97
CA ASP A 421 -21.68 9.43 17.04
C ASP A 421 -22.43 8.16 16.62
N ALA A 422 -22.63 7.94 15.32
CA ALA A 422 -23.24 6.73 14.79
C ALA A 422 -22.23 5.58 14.67
N PHE A 423 -20.93 5.85 14.74
CA PHE A 423 -19.89 4.87 14.49
C PHE A 423 -19.96 3.65 15.43
N PRO A 424 -20.10 3.78 16.77
CA PRO A 424 -20.13 2.62 17.67
C PRO A 424 -21.21 1.59 17.26
N ALA A 425 -22.45 2.04 17.09
CA ALA A 425 -23.57 1.19 16.70
C ALA A 425 -23.45 0.62 15.26
N ARG A 426 -22.57 1.17 14.42
CA ARG A 426 -22.40 0.81 13.01
C ARG A 426 -21.03 0.22 12.66
N LEU A 427 -20.16 0.02 13.65
CA LEU A 427 -18.76 -0.35 13.43
C LEU A 427 -18.56 -1.73 12.80
N TRP A 428 -19.57 -2.61 12.85
CA TRP A 428 -19.42 -4.00 12.37
C TRP A 428 -18.95 -4.04 10.92
N GLY A 429 -19.53 -3.21 10.05
CA GLY A 429 -19.16 -3.13 8.63
C GLY A 429 -17.67 -2.81 8.43
N PRO A 430 -17.19 -1.62 8.82
CA PRO A 430 -15.79 -1.27 8.63
C PRO A 430 -14.83 -2.20 9.40
N ALA A 431 -15.15 -2.61 10.63
CA ALA A 431 -14.28 -3.52 11.39
C ALA A 431 -14.18 -4.88 10.69
N HIS A 432 -15.28 -5.41 10.14
CA HIS A 432 -15.26 -6.67 9.39
C HIS A 432 -14.31 -6.63 8.18
N GLU A 433 -14.29 -5.50 7.46
CA GLU A 433 -13.39 -5.30 6.32
C GLU A 433 -11.93 -5.11 6.74
N VAL A 434 -11.66 -4.36 7.81
CA VAL A 434 -10.29 -4.26 8.36
C VAL A 434 -9.81 -5.63 8.85
N GLY A 435 -10.68 -6.37 9.53
CA GLY A 435 -10.45 -7.74 9.97
C GLY A 435 -10.05 -8.63 8.80
N HIS A 436 -10.69 -8.50 7.63
CA HIS A 436 -10.30 -9.24 6.41
C HIS A 436 -8.87 -8.96 5.95
N VAL A 437 -8.42 -7.70 6.00
CA VAL A 437 -7.02 -7.35 5.70
C VAL A 437 -6.09 -8.05 6.70
N ASN A 438 -6.48 -8.01 7.98
CA ASN A 438 -5.73 -8.49 9.13
C ASN A 438 -5.76 -10.01 9.37
N GLN A 439 -6.59 -10.77 8.64
CA GLN A 439 -6.66 -12.23 8.83
C GLN A 439 -5.33 -12.93 8.54
N THR A 440 -4.72 -13.50 9.59
CA THR A 440 -3.49 -14.29 9.53
C THR A 440 -3.68 -15.58 8.74
N ARG A 441 -2.94 -15.72 7.64
CA ARG A 441 -3.04 -16.86 6.71
C ARG A 441 -1.71 -17.24 6.07
N PRO A 442 -1.40 -18.55 5.91
CA PRO A 442 -2.15 -19.71 6.41
C PRO A 442 -2.02 -19.85 7.94
N GLY A 443 -2.91 -20.61 8.58
CA GLY A 443 -2.92 -20.77 10.04
C GLY A 443 -4.31 -20.53 10.63
N LEU A 444 -4.61 -19.30 11.07
CA LEU A 444 -5.92 -18.98 11.67
C LEU A 444 -7.04 -18.82 10.67
N LYS A 445 -6.76 -18.35 9.44
CA LYS A 445 -7.73 -18.37 8.34
C LYS A 445 -7.47 -19.58 7.43
N TRP A 446 -8.10 -20.70 7.77
CA TRP A 446 -8.18 -21.88 6.89
C TRP A 446 -9.50 -21.89 6.08
N ALA A 447 -9.67 -22.87 5.19
CA ALA A 447 -10.86 -22.97 4.35
C ALA A 447 -12.15 -23.03 5.17
N GLY A 448 -13.12 -22.19 4.82
CA GLY A 448 -14.40 -22.06 5.52
C GLY A 448 -14.39 -21.00 6.63
N MET A 449 -13.22 -20.48 7.01
CA MET A 449 -13.08 -19.46 8.06
C MET A 449 -12.97 -18.03 7.53
N THR A 450 -12.98 -17.81 6.20
CA THR A 450 -12.79 -16.46 5.63
C THR A 450 -13.76 -15.43 6.18
N GLU A 451 -15.02 -15.79 6.40
CA GLU A 451 -16.06 -14.91 6.96
C GLU A 451 -16.32 -15.17 8.46
N VAL A 452 -15.38 -15.85 9.13
CA VAL A 452 -15.51 -16.24 10.53
C VAL A 452 -14.40 -15.58 11.34
N THR A 453 -13.13 -15.85 11.02
CA THR A 453 -12.01 -15.47 11.89
C THR A 453 -11.67 -13.99 11.90
N ASN A 454 -12.06 -13.24 10.85
CA ASN A 454 -12.03 -11.78 10.91
C ASN A 454 -13.01 -11.23 11.96
N ASN A 455 -14.16 -11.85 12.17
CA ASN A 455 -15.15 -11.34 13.13
C ASN A 455 -14.70 -11.48 14.59
N LEU A 456 -13.59 -12.17 14.86
CA LEU A 456 -13.00 -12.24 16.19
C LEU A 456 -12.41 -10.88 16.61
N THR A 457 -11.70 -10.20 15.69
CA THR A 457 -11.24 -8.82 15.92
C THR A 457 -12.42 -7.86 16.00
N VAL A 458 -13.46 -8.08 15.19
CA VAL A 458 -14.68 -7.25 15.22
C VAL A 458 -15.39 -7.31 16.57
N LEU A 459 -15.56 -8.50 17.16
CA LEU A 459 -16.16 -8.63 18.49
C LEU A 459 -15.31 -7.94 19.56
N TYR A 460 -13.99 -8.04 19.47
CA TYR A 460 -13.08 -7.31 20.36
C TYR A 460 -13.22 -5.80 20.21
N VAL A 461 -13.26 -5.28 18.98
CA VAL A 461 -13.52 -3.86 18.73
C VAL A 461 -14.89 -3.46 19.31
N GLN A 462 -15.94 -4.24 19.05
CA GLN A 462 -17.29 -3.99 19.55
C GLN A 462 -17.33 -3.87 21.08
N GLU A 463 -16.73 -4.84 21.78
CA GLU A 463 -16.58 -4.84 23.24
C GLU A 463 -15.87 -3.57 23.73
N LYS A 464 -14.75 -3.20 23.08
CA LYS A 464 -13.96 -2.02 23.49
C LYS A 464 -14.64 -0.70 23.21
N PHE A 465 -15.58 -0.65 22.26
CA PHE A 465 -16.45 0.51 22.05
C PHE A 465 -17.64 0.54 23.01
N GLY A 466 -17.82 -0.48 23.84
CA GLY A 466 -18.91 -0.57 24.81
C GLY A 466 -20.25 -1.02 24.22
N GLU A 467 -20.23 -1.57 23.01
CA GLU A 467 -21.42 -2.08 22.33
C GLU A 467 -21.73 -3.51 22.76
N LEU A 468 -23.01 -3.88 22.74
CA LEU A 468 -23.44 -5.24 23.06
C LEU A 468 -22.87 -6.23 22.02
N SER A 469 -22.24 -7.31 22.50
CA SER A 469 -21.75 -8.39 21.65
C SER A 469 -22.85 -8.90 20.72
N LYS A 470 -22.56 -8.93 19.41
CA LYS A 470 -23.46 -9.49 18.40
C LYS A 470 -23.86 -10.93 18.71
N LEU A 471 -22.98 -11.70 19.38
CA LEU A 471 -23.27 -13.08 19.74
C LEU A 471 -24.30 -13.20 20.87
N GLN A 472 -24.32 -12.21 21.76
CA GLN A 472 -25.19 -12.15 22.95
C GLN A 472 -26.56 -11.53 22.64
N GLU A 473 -26.63 -10.59 21.72
CA GLU A 473 -27.86 -9.84 21.41
C GLU A 473 -28.99 -10.77 20.92
N VAL A 474 -30.04 -10.87 21.73
CA VAL A 474 -31.29 -11.57 21.38
C VAL A 474 -32.02 -10.76 20.30
N GLY A 475 -32.48 -11.44 19.25
CA GLY A 475 -33.22 -10.79 18.16
C GLY A 475 -32.35 -10.08 17.12
N ASN A 476 -31.01 -10.16 17.24
CA ASN A 476 -30.08 -9.59 16.27
C ASN A 476 -30.39 -10.05 14.83
N ALA A 477 -30.10 -9.20 13.84
CA ALA A 477 -30.38 -9.47 12.44
C ALA A 477 -29.69 -10.74 11.88
N SER A 478 -28.55 -11.13 12.44
CA SER A 478 -27.84 -12.38 12.08
C SER A 478 -28.47 -13.63 12.72
N VAL A 479 -29.35 -13.51 13.72
CA VAL A 479 -30.06 -14.65 14.31
C VAL A 479 -31.10 -15.16 13.31
N GLY A 480 -30.75 -16.25 12.65
CA GLY A 480 -31.60 -16.93 11.67
C GLY A 480 -31.76 -18.42 11.97
N ASN A 481 -32.66 -19.07 11.23
CA ASN A 481 -32.85 -20.52 11.27
C ASN A 481 -31.90 -21.18 10.23
N PRO A 482 -30.76 -21.78 10.65
CA PRO A 482 -29.75 -22.27 9.72
C PRO A 482 -30.24 -23.50 8.96
N ASN A 483 -29.67 -23.70 7.77
CA ASN A 483 -29.89 -24.94 7.02
C ASN A 483 -29.13 -26.08 7.67
N ILE A 484 -29.60 -27.32 7.50
CA ILE A 484 -28.93 -28.52 8.01
C ILE A 484 -28.48 -29.45 6.89
N GLU A 485 -27.52 -30.33 7.19
CA GLU A 485 -27.09 -31.41 6.31
C GLU A 485 -28.30 -32.26 5.85
N GLY A 486 -28.39 -32.56 4.56
CA GLY A 486 -29.51 -33.29 3.96
C GLY A 486 -30.70 -32.44 3.52
N GLY A 487 -30.67 -31.13 3.76
CA GLY A 487 -31.73 -30.19 3.39
C GLY A 487 -32.74 -29.95 4.53
N GLY A 488 -33.32 -28.76 4.56
CA GLY A 488 -34.24 -28.32 5.62
C GLY A 488 -33.62 -27.33 6.60
N LYS A 489 -34.33 -27.07 7.70
CA LYS A 489 -34.01 -26.07 8.71
C LYS A 489 -33.74 -26.70 10.07
N LEU A 490 -32.89 -26.08 10.87
CA LEU A 490 -32.53 -26.56 12.21
C LEU A 490 -33.74 -26.60 13.15
N TYR A 491 -34.53 -25.54 13.13
CA TYR A 491 -35.78 -25.43 13.87
C TYR A 491 -36.95 -25.68 12.93
N VAL A 492 -38.01 -26.30 13.44
CA VAL A 492 -39.31 -26.22 12.80
C VAL A 492 -39.78 -24.77 12.87
N GLU A 493 -40.45 -24.27 11.82
CA GLU A 493 -40.83 -22.85 11.70
C GLU A 493 -41.58 -22.31 12.93
N SER A 494 -42.46 -23.12 13.53
CA SER A 494 -43.22 -22.75 14.73
C SER A 494 -42.39 -22.67 16.02
N GLU A 495 -41.19 -23.26 16.04
CA GLU A 495 -40.29 -23.30 17.19
C GLU A 495 -39.21 -22.22 17.12
N PHE A 496 -38.94 -21.67 15.93
CA PHE A 496 -37.95 -20.62 15.75
C PHE A 496 -38.54 -19.26 16.11
N ASP A 497 -38.06 -18.68 17.22
CA ASP A 497 -38.34 -17.30 17.59
C ASP A 497 -37.04 -16.55 17.82
N LYS A 498 -36.60 -15.77 16.82
CA LYS A 498 -35.37 -14.99 16.92
C LYS A 498 -35.37 -14.01 18.09
N ASN A 499 -36.53 -13.55 18.57
CA ASN A 499 -36.63 -12.60 19.68
C ASN A 499 -36.46 -13.27 21.05
N LYS A 500 -36.18 -14.58 21.09
CA LYS A 500 -35.89 -15.34 22.31
C LYS A 500 -34.55 -16.07 22.24
N LEU A 501 -33.83 -15.94 21.13
CA LEU A 501 -32.59 -16.66 20.87
C LEU A 501 -31.47 -15.66 20.56
N ASN A 502 -30.28 -15.97 21.03
CA ASN A 502 -29.05 -15.34 20.56
C ASN A 502 -28.21 -16.34 19.73
N LEU A 503 -27.02 -15.92 19.28
CA LEU A 503 -26.18 -16.79 18.44
C LEU A 503 -25.50 -17.90 19.24
N TYR A 504 -25.32 -17.77 20.56
CA TYR A 504 -24.87 -18.88 21.41
C TYR A 504 -25.89 -20.02 21.40
N ASP A 505 -27.17 -19.71 21.61
CA ASP A 505 -28.26 -20.70 21.62
C ASP A 505 -28.35 -21.43 20.28
N VAL A 506 -28.40 -20.65 19.18
CA VAL A 506 -28.47 -21.20 17.82
C VAL A 506 -27.24 -22.04 17.52
N SER A 507 -26.04 -21.57 17.83
CA SER A 507 -24.80 -22.29 17.53
C SER A 507 -24.67 -23.60 18.29
N ARG A 508 -24.96 -23.60 19.61
CA ARG A 508 -24.91 -24.82 20.43
C ARG A 508 -25.90 -25.87 19.94
N LYS A 509 -27.14 -25.48 19.63
CA LYS A 509 -28.12 -26.40 19.04
C LYS A 509 -27.65 -26.92 17.68
N TYR A 510 -27.07 -26.05 16.87
CA TYR A 510 -26.69 -26.36 15.50
C TYR A 510 -25.49 -27.31 15.42
N ILE A 511 -24.43 -27.07 16.19
CA ILE A 511 -23.18 -27.83 16.08
C ILE A 511 -23.10 -28.92 17.16
N ILE A 512 -23.35 -28.57 18.42
CA ILE A 512 -23.18 -29.50 19.56
C ILE A 512 -24.33 -30.51 19.60
N GLU A 513 -25.57 -30.06 19.77
CA GLU A 513 -26.74 -30.96 19.84
C GLU A 513 -26.95 -31.69 18.51
N GLY A 514 -26.71 -30.97 17.40
CA GLY A 514 -26.74 -31.53 16.05
C GLY A 514 -25.59 -32.48 15.70
N GLN A 515 -24.57 -32.59 16.57
CA GLN A 515 -23.39 -33.44 16.38
C GLN A 515 -22.67 -33.22 15.03
N ARG A 516 -22.59 -31.97 14.57
CA ARG A 516 -22.02 -31.61 13.27
C ARG A 516 -20.52 -31.35 13.37
N ALA A 517 -19.80 -31.54 12.27
CA ALA A 517 -18.43 -31.05 12.16
C ALA A 517 -18.43 -29.51 12.17
N HIS A 518 -17.45 -28.87 12.81
CA HIS A 518 -17.36 -27.40 12.86
C HIS A 518 -17.30 -26.76 11.46
N SER A 519 -16.62 -27.45 10.53
CA SER A 519 -16.48 -27.01 9.14
C SER A 519 -17.80 -27.04 8.36
N LEU A 520 -18.84 -27.69 8.90
CA LEU A 520 -20.17 -27.82 8.31
C LEU A 520 -20.13 -28.21 6.81
N PRO A 521 -19.46 -29.34 6.49
CA PRO A 521 -19.26 -29.74 5.10
C PRO A 521 -20.63 -29.98 4.45
N ASN A 522 -20.78 -29.57 3.19
CA ASN A 522 -22.02 -29.70 2.39
C ASN A 522 -23.18 -28.77 2.81
N ILE A 523 -22.91 -27.67 3.51
CA ILE A 523 -23.88 -26.60 3.76
C ILE A 523 -23.41 -25.33 3.06
N ASP A 524 -23.99 -25.03 1.90
CA ASP A 524 -23.56 -23.91 1.05
C ASP A 524 -23.90 -22.53 1.65
N ILE A 525 -25.08 -22.41 2.28
CA ILE A 525 -25.57 -21.18 2.89
C ILE A 525 -25.62 -21.38 4.41
N ASN A 526 -24.69 -20.75 5.11
CA ASN A 526 -24.55 -20.82 6.56
C ASN A 526 -24.53 -19.43 7.22
N ILE A 527 -24.97 -19.38 8.47
CA ILE A 527 -24.82 -18.20 9.35
C ILE A 527 -23.42 -18.30 9.97
N ARG A 528 -22.47 -17.54 9.44
CA ARG A 528 -21.03 -17.68 9.76
C ARG A 528 -20.73 -17.42 11.22
N GLU A 529 -21.51 -16.56 11.87
CA GLU A 529 -21.38 -16.29 13.30
C GLU A 529 -21.64 -17.51 14.18
N THR A 530 -22.37 -18.53 13.69
CA THR A 530 -22.49 -19.80 14.44
C THR A 530 -21.14 -20.50 14.57
N GLN A 531 -20.26 -20.39 13.57
CA GLN A 531 -18.90 -20.95 13.62
C GLN A 531 -17.95 -20.11 14.47
N LEU A 532 -18.26 -18.81 14.68
CA LEU A 532 -17.45 -17.86 15.45
C LEU A 532 -17.54 -18.10 16.97
N VAL A 533 -18.71 -18.54 17.46
CA VAL A 533 -18.98 -18.78 18.89
C VAL A 533 -17.85 -19.50 19.63
N PRO A 534 -17.36 -20.69 19.20
CA PRO A 534 -16.30 -21.37 19.93
C PRO A 534 -15.00 -20.56 20.04
N PHE A 535 -14.66 -19.72 19.06
CA PHE A 535 -13.48 -18.87 19.16
C PHE A 535 -13.68 -17.79 20.23
N TRP A 536 -14.81 -17.09 20.20
CA TRP A 536 -15.07 -16.07 21.21
C TRP A 536 -15.20 -16.65 22.63
N GLN A 537 -15.77 -17.86 22.78
CA GLN A 537 -15.79 -18.57 24.07
C GLN A 537 -14.40 -18.84 24.65
N LEU A 538 -13.38 -19.10 23.81
CA LEU A 538 -12.00 -19.23 24.26
C LEU A 538 -11.46 -17.90 24.79
N LYS A 539 -11.83 -16.76 24.19
CA LYS A 539 -11.49 -15.41 24.70
C LYS A 539 -12.12 -15.22 26.07
N LEU A 540 -13.43 -15.42 26.18
CA LEU A 540 -14.18 -15.28 27.44
C LEU A 540 -13.59 -16.16 28.55
N PHE A 541 -13.22 -17.39 28.23
CA PHE A 541 -12.69 -18.32 29.24
C PHE A 541 -11.25 -18.00 29.62
N PHE A 542 -10.32 -17.95 28.66
CA PHE A 542 -8.90 -17.79 28.98
C PHE A 542 -8.55 -16.36 29.35
N VAL A 543 -9.01 -15.38 28.57
CA VAL A 543 -8.65 -13.97 28.77
C VAL A 543 -9.46 -13.39 29.92
N ASP A 544 -10.78 -13.46 29.87
CA ASP A 544 -11.62 -12.75 30.84
C ASP A 544 -11.72 -13.51 32.17
N ALA A 545 -12.14 -14.79 32.14
CA ALA A 545 -12.39 -15.55 33.35
C ALA A 545 -11.09 -16.00 34.07
N LEU A 546 -10.08 -16.43 33.31
CA LEU A 546 -8.81 -16.93 33.88
C LEU A 546 -7.67 -15.91 33.89
N GLY A 547 -7.85 -14.73 33.28
CA GLY A 547 -6.85 -13.65 33.29
C GLY A 547 -5.61 -13.92 32.44
N GLN A 548 -5.64 -14.89 31.52
CA GLN A 548 -4.57 -15.16 30.55
C GLN A 548 -4.60 -14.12 29.43
N LYS A 549 -4.24 -12.88 29.76
CA LYS A 549 -4.38 -11.70 28.87
C LYS A 549 -3.74 -11.87 27.50
N ASP A 550 -2.67 -12.65 27.42
CA ASP A 550 -1.90 -12.85 26.19
C ASP A 550 -2.31 -14.07 25.37
N PHE A 551 -3.33 -14.82 25.78
CA PHE A 551 -3.70 -16.08 25.13
C PHE A 551 -3.86 -15.95 23.61
N TYR A 552 -4.64 -14.96 23.15
CA TYR A 552 -4.81 -14.73 21.72
C TYR A 552 -3.57 -14.11 21.06
N HIS A 553 -2.87 -13.20 21.75
CA HIS A 553 -1.62 -12.62 21.24
C HIS A 553 -0.60 -13.71 20.89
N ASP A 554 -0.41 -14.66 21.80
CA ASP A 554 0.53 -15.77 21.67
C ASP A 554 0.08 -16.76 20.59
N LEU A 555 -1.23 -16.98 20.48
CA LEU A 555 -1.81 -17.84 19.44
C LEU A 555 -1.59 -17.25 18.03
N TYR A 556 -1.86 -15.97 17.83
CA TYR A 556 -1.57 -15.29 16.56
C TYR A 556 -0.08 -15.29 16.24
N GLU A 557 0.78 -15.07 17.24
CA GLU A 557 2.24 -15.09 17.02
C GLU A 557 2.77 -16.46 16.63
N TYR A 558 2.24 -17.53 17.21
CA TYR A 558 2.57 -18.89 16.76
C TYR A 558 2.30 -19.04 15.26
N PHE A 559 1.10 -18.68 14.81
CA PHE A 559 0.73 -18.83 13.39
C PHE A 559 1.50 -17.88 12.47
N ARG A 560 1.95 -16.72 12.93
CA ARG A 560 2.87 -15.86 12.17
C ARG A 560 4.24 -16.50 11.99
N THR A 561 4.78 -17.12 13.02
CA THR A 561 6.19 -17.55 13.05
C THR A 561 6.41 -19.02 12.66
N HIS A 562 5.36 -19.84 12.64
CA HIS A 562 5.46 -21.27 12.32
C HIS A 562 4.87 -21.59 10.94
N PRO A 563 5.43 -22.59 10.22
CA PRO A 563 4.84 -23.06 8.98
C PRO A 563 3.49 -23.73 9.24
N SER A 564 2.55 -23.60 8.30
CA SER A 564 1.29 -24.34 8.37
C SER A 564 1.55 -25.85 8.18
N PRO A 565 0.90 -26.72 8.96
CA PRO A 565 1.02 -28.17 8.83
C PRO A 565 0.45 -28.72 7.51
N SER A 566 -0.28 -27.90 6.74
CA SER A 566 -1.00 -28.36 5.57
C SER A 566 -0.25 -28.16 4.25
N ASP A 567 1.09 -28.08 4.26
CA ASP A 567 1.93 -27.79 3.10
C ASP A 567 1.45 -26.52 2.36
N GLU A 568 1.67 -25.36 2.97
CA GLU A 568 1.24 -24.04 2.47
C GLU A 568 -0.30 -23.87 2.34
N GLY A 569 -1.10 -24.44 3.24
CA GLY A 569 -2.57 -24.25 3.20
C GLY A 569 -3.34 -25.24 2.31
N LYS A 570 -2.69 -26.28 1.74
CA LYS A 570 -3.36 -27.19 0.78
C LYS A 570 -4.47 -28.04 1.39
N ASN A 571 -4.29 -28.54 2.62
CA ASN A 571 -5.34 -29.26 3.36
C ASN A 571 -5.75 -28.51 4.64
N ALA A 572 -6.78 -27.68 4.53
CA ALA A 572 -7.28 -26.85 5.61
C ALA A 572 -7.73 -27.64 6.87
N GLY A 573 -8.02 -28.94 6.73
CA GLY A 573 -8.33 -29.79 7.89
C GLY A 573 -7.15 -29.93 8.86
N LEU A 574 -5.91 -29.89 8.36
CA LEU A 574 -4.71 -29.95 9.21
C LEU A 574 -4.50 -28.65 9.97
N ASP A 575 -4.82 -27.50 9.38
CA ASP A 575 -4.77 -26.21 10.08
C ASP A 575 -5.79 -26.17 11.23
N GLN A 576 -6.99 -26.74 11.05
CA GLN A 576 -7.99 -26.88 12.12
C GLN A 576 -7.47 -27.74 13.29
N LEU A 577 -6.81 -28.87 13.00
CA LEU A 577 -6.23 -29.70 14.05
C LEU A 577 -5.07 -29.01 14.77
N ASP A 578 -4.28 -28.20 14.05
CA ASP A 578 -3.21 -27.43 14.68
C ASP A 578 -3.75 -26.29 15.53
N PHE A 579 -4.86 -25.66 15.15
CA PHE A 579 -5.58 -24.74 16.03
C PHE A 579 -5.96 -25.39 17.36
N VAL A 580 -6.56 -26.59 17.34
CA VAL A 580 -6.88 -27.34 18.57
C VAL A 580 -5.62 -27.60 19.41
N ARG A 581 -4.54 -28.06 18.77
CA ARG A 581 -3.25 -28.31 19.43
C ARG A 581 -2.73 -27.06 20.12
N GLN A 582 -2.68 -25.94 19.41
CA GLN A 582 -2.07 -24.72 19.94
C GLN A 582 -2.92 -24.06 21.01
N VAL A 583 -4.25 -24.13 20.92
CA VAL A 583 -5.11 -23.68 22.02
C VAL A 583 -4.79 -24.44 23.30
N CYS A 584 -4.66 -25.77 23.25
CA CYS A 584 -4.32 -26.57 24.44
C CYS A 584 -2.91 -26.24 24.95
N ARG A 585 -1.93 -26.17 24.04
CA ARG A 585 -0.53 -25.92 24.37
C ARG A 585 -0.29 -24.55 24.99
N ILE A 586 -0.86 -23.49 24.41
CA ILE A 586 -0.63 -22.11 24.83
C ILE A 586 -1.39 -21.81 26.13
N SER A 587 -2.64 -22.28 26.25
CA SER A 587 -3.41 -22.08 27.48
C SER A 587 -2.90 -22.94 28.66
N GLY A 588 -2.26 -24.08 28.36
CA GLY A 588 -1.92 -25.10 29.33
C GLY A 588 -3.12 -25.91 29.82
N TYR A 589 -4.25 -25.88 29.08
CA TYR A 589 -5.48 -26.60 29.39
C TYR A 589 -5.79 -27.70 28.37
N ASN A 590 -6.31 -28.82 28.85
CA ASN A 590 -6.86 -29.86 28.01
C ASN A 590 -8.26 -29.44 27.54
N MET A 591 -8.37 -28.98 26.30
CA MET A 591 -9.64 -28.51 25.72
C MET A 591 -10.30 -29.55 24.82
N LEU A 592 -9.94 -30.84 24.93
CA LEU A 592 -10.50 -31.89 24.08
C LEU A 592 -12.04 -31.95 24.18
N ASP A 593 -12.63 -31.99 25.37
CA ASP A 593 -14.10 -32.03 25.54
C ASP A 593 -14.80 -30.85 24.81
N PHE A 594 -14.24 -29.65 24.94
CA PHE A 594 -14.74 -28.46 24.26
C PHE A 594 -14.69 -28.61 22.73
N PHE A 595 -13.56 -29.04 22.19
CA PHE A 595 -13.38 -29.18 20.74
C PHE A 595 -14.12 -30.38 20.14
N GLU A 596 -14.34 -31.45 20.91
CA GLU A 596 -15.17 -32.58 20.52
C GLU A 596 -16.64 -32.17 20.38
N LYS A 597 -17.18 -31.47 21.39
CA LYS A 597 -18.54 -30.93 21.36
C LYS A 597 -18.75 -29.98 20.20
N TRP A 598 -17.80 -29.06 19.97
CA TRP A 598 -17.84 -28.13 18.84
C TRP A 598 -17.49 -28.76 17.49
N GLY A 599 -17.17 -30.06 17.43
CA GLY A 599 -17.02 -30.78 16.18
C GLY A 599 -15.71 -30.54 15.43
N PHE A 600 -14.68 -30.01 16.08
CA PHE A 600 -13.35 -29.80 15.48
C PHE A 600 -12.59 -31.11 15.23
N LEU A 601 -12.91 -32.16 15.99
CA LEU A 601 -12.24 -33.46 15.94
C LEU A 601 -13.08 -34.56 15.24
N ARG A 602 -14.11 -34.15 14.50
CA ARG A 602 -14.92 -35.05 13.67
C ARG A 602 -14.22 -35.30 12.33
N SER A 603 -14.31 -36.53 11.82
CA SER A 603 -13.76 -36.87 10.52
C SER A 603 -14.49 -36.13 9.40
N VAL A 604 -13.75 -35.50 8.50
CA VAL A 604 -14.28 -34.80 7.33
C VAL A 604 -13.45 -35.17 6.12
N ASN A 605 -14.10 -35.40 4.99
CA ASN A 605 -13.46 -35.52 3.69
C ASN A 605 -14.31 -34.75 2.67
N ALA A 606 -14.00 -33.48 2.49
CA ALA A 606 -14.81 -32.56 1.70
C ALA A 606 -13.96 -31.55 0.92
N GLN A 607 -14.60 -30.90 -0.04
CA GLN A 607 -14.14 -29.62 -0.56
C GLN A 607 -15.08 -28.54 -0.03
N LEU A 608 -14.52 -27.46 0.50
CA LEU A 608 -15.28 -26.30 0.94
C LEU A 608 -15.19 -25.22 -0.14
N ASN A 609 -16.33 -24.68 -0.55
CA ASN A 609 -16.37 -23.50 -1.40
C ASN A 609 -16.22 -22.24 -0.52
N ASP A 610 -15.01 -21.71 -0.49
CA ASP A 610 -14.64 -20.54 0.32
C ASP A 610 -13.76 -19.63 -0.53
N TYR A 611 -14.43 -18.90 -1.43
CA TYR A 611 -13.82 -18.15 -2.54
C TYR A 611 -13.01 -19.05 -3.49
N GLY A 612 -13.57 -20.24 -3.77
CA GLY A 612 -12.94 -21.31 -4.52
C GLY A 612 -12.97 -22.63 -3.76
N ASN A 613 -12.83 -23.74 -4.49
CA ASN A 613 -12.85 -25.08 -3.90
C ASN A 613 -11.51 -25.37 -3.22
N LYS A 614 -11.55 -25.59 -1.90
CA LYS A 614 -10.38 -25.90 -1.07
C LYS A 614 -10.56 -27.25 -0.40
N ILE A 615 -9.49 -28.04 -0.34
CA ILE A 615 -9.51 -29.36 0.29
C ILE A 615 -9.60 -29.21 1.82
N PHE A 616 -10.52 -29.94 2.42
CA PHE A 616 -10.69 -30.03 3.86
C PHE A 616 -10.83 -31.50 4.27
N ILE A 617 -9.73 -32.08 4.75
CA ILE A 617 -9.66 -33.48 5.17
C ILE A 617 -9.11 -33.55 6.60
N VAL A 618 -9.93 -34.11 7.49
CA VAL A 618 -9.60 -34.54 8.85
C VAL A 618 -9.93 -36.03 8.93
N THR A 619 -8.92 -36.88 9.12
CA THR A 619 -9.13 -38.32 9.30
C THR A 619 -9.30 -38.66 10.78
N GLU A 620 -9.98 -39.78 11.06
CA GLU A 620 -10.11 -40.28 12.44
C GLU A 620 -8.74 -40.59 13.07
N ASN A 621 -7.80 -41.13 12.30
CA ASN A 621 -6.43 -41.38 12.76
C ASN A 621 -5.71 -40.09 13.18
N GLN A 622 -5.86 -39.01 12.42
CA GLN A 622 -5.27 -37.71 12.77
C GLN A 622 -5.91 -37.11 14.02
N ALA A 623 -7.24 -37.21 14.15
CA ALA A 623 -7.94 -36.75 15.34
C ALA A 623 -7.54 -37.57 16.59
N ASN A 624 -7.42 -38.90 16.46
CA ASN A 624 -6.99 -39.78 17.55
C ASN A 624 -5.54 -39.52 17.97
N ALA A 625 -4.63 -39.33 17.00
CA ALA A 625 -3.25 -38.98 17.30
C ALA A 625 -3.17 -37.66 18.10
N LEU A 626 -3.99 -36.66 17.74
CA LEU A 626 -4.05 -35.39 18.48
C LEU A 626 -4.65 -35.57 19.89
N ARG A 627 -5.67 -36.42 20.07
CA ARG A 627 -6.20 -36.76 21.40
C ARG A 627 -5.14 -37.39 22.29
N GLU A 628 -4.39 -38.36 21.78
CA GLU A 628 -3.30 -39.01 22.50
C GLU A 628 -2.21 -38.00 22.88
N GLU A 629 -1.80 -37.15 21.92
CA GLU A 629 -0.84 -36.07 22.14
C GLU A 629 -1.26 -35.16 23.30
N ILE A 630 -2.49 -34.66 23.28
CA ILE A 630 -3.00 -33.73 24.31
C ILE A 630 -3.15 -34.41 25.67
N ASN A 631 -3.68 -35.63 25.73
CA ASN A 631 -3.84 -36.38 26.99
C ASN A 631 -2.50 -36.71 27.65
N MET A 632 -1.43 -36.93 26.87
CA MET A 632 -0.09 -37.20 27.40
C MET A 632 0.65 -35.93 27.84
N ALA A 633 0.19 -34.73 27.46
CA ALA A 633 0.89 -33.49 27.72
C ALA A 633 0.75 -32.95 29.15
N GLY A 634 -0.12 -33.54 29.98
CA GLY A 634 -0.29 -33.15 31.38
C GLY A 634 -0.95 -31.77 31.57
N TYR A 635 -1.74 -31.31 30.61
CA TYR A 635 -2.48 -30.05 30.71
C TYR A 635 -3.58 -30.11 31.77
N LYS A 636 -3.95 -28.94 32.30
CA LYS A 636 -5.01 -28.82 33.32
C LYS A 636 -6.39 -29.06 32.70
N GLU A 637 -7.27 -29.72 33.43
CA GLU A 637 -8.67 -29.80 33.03
C GLU A 637 -9.41 -28.48 33.36
N PRO A 638 -10.31 -27.99 32.49
CA PRO A 638 -11.13 -26.82 32.77
C PRO A 638 -11.97 -26.98 34.05
N GLY A 639 -12.50 -28.19 34.28
CA GLY A 639 -13.35 -28.53 35.42
C GLY A 639 -14.80 -28.04 35.31
N VAL A 640 -15.15 -27.42 34.17
CA VAL A 640 -16.45 -26.84 33.85
C VAL A 640 -16.75 -27.04 32.37
N ASP A 641 -18.03 -27.03 31.98
CA ASP A 641 -18.41 -27.08 30.56
C ASP A 641 -18.22 -25.70 29.91
N VAL A 642 -17.05 -25.47 29.32
CA VAL A 642 -16.72 -24.19 28.67
C VAL A 642 -17.65 -23.89 27.50
N THR A 643 -18.36 -24.88 26.92
CA THR A 643 -19.28 -24.63 25.81
C THR A 643 -20.53 -23.83 26.20
N THR A 644 -20.78 -23.62 27.50
CA THR A 644 -21.92 -22.83 27.99
C THR A 644 -21.58 -21.38 28.34
N ILE A 645 -20.30 -20.99 28.24
CA ILE A 645 -19.86 -19.62 28.53
C ILE A 645 -20.41 -18.63 27.48
N THR A 646 -20.84 -17.47 27.96
CA THR A 646 -21.35 -16.35 27.15
C THR A 646 -20.82 -15.01 27.68
N ASP A 647 -21.03 -13.93 26.94
CA ASP A 647 -20.64 -12.57 27.36
C ASP A 647 -21.28 -12.17 28.72
N GLU A 648 -22.43 -12.73 29.07
CA GLU A 648 -23.12 -12.46 30.35
C GLU A 648 -22.70 -13.40 31.49
N THR A 649 -22.09 -14.55 31.19
CA THR A 649 -21.89 -15.62 32.18
C THR A 649 -20.43 -15.94 32.47
N TRP A 650 -19.48 -15.32 31.77
CA TRP A 650 -18.05 -15.62 31.91
C TRP A 650 -17.52 -15.44 33.34
N GLU A 651 -18.10 -14.54 34.14
CA GLU A 651 -17.68 -14.34 35.53
C GLU A 651 -17.89 -15.59 36.40
N ASN A 652 -18.86 -16.45 36.05
CA ASN A 652 -19.11 -17.71 36.76
C ASN A 652 -18.00 -18.75 36.53
N PHE A 653 -17.10 -18.50 35.58
CA PHE A 653 -15.98 -19.36 35.23
C PHE A 653 -14.67 -18.90 35.88
N LYS A 654 -14.69 -17.81 36.66
CA LYS A 654 -13.54 -17.37 37.48
C LYS A 654 -13.21 -18.46 38.51
N LYS A 655 -11.92 -18.69 38.74
CA LYS A 655 -11.42 -19.64 39.73
C LYS A 655 -11.11 -19.00 41.07
#